data_AF-A0A812K909-F1
#
_entry.id   AF-A0A812K909-F1
#
_cell.length_a   1.000
_cell.length_b   1.000
_cell.length_c   1.000
_cell.angle_alpha   90.00
_cell.angle_beta   90.00
_cell.angle_gamma   90.00
#
_symmetry.space_group_name_H-M   'P 1'
#
loop_
_entity.id
_entity.type
_entity.pdbx_description
1 polymer ?
#
loop_
_entity_poly.entity_id
_entity_poly.type
_entity_poly.pdbx_seq_one_letter_code
_entity_poly.pdbx_strand_id
1 'polypeptide(L)'
;MPTTPTIADACGLLESIAPCVLAEEWDNVGLLVGDPAAPLSRVLTCLTLSPDVVDEAIAADASLVVTHHPLPFRGVKSLTTESVDGGSLWRLARADVAVYSPHTAYDSAAGGVNQQWADRLGLTATRALAPTPDRTDGAGVGRVGRWPGGDFDALAERVKQLTNQPHVRVVTPEVVSYIDRGATVAIACGSGGSLLDLAVRAGCDVFLTGEMGFHECLRCRSLGVGVILTGHYASERFALETLADRLRAGLPGVEATASRTERDPLQSVCPSVRSQRLLTALPVYNEQEHLPKVLDEVVRHADDVLVVDDGSSDDTPRLLASRDDIQVVTHDPNRGYGAAMRTAFCYAKKHGYDLLVTIDCDGQHEPQRIRELAAMCKGDVDIVSGSRYLADSTASGLAAPQDRKAINQTITREINERLGFSLTDAFCGFKAYRVAALRPLQLREDGYAMPLELWVQAAYHGLNVIEAAVPLIYLNEKRSFGGELDDAQRRLRHYREVIDRAQARAGVRHPANMAASESQLRTEQRRTRDAIRGSGARAGQTPADGDRASSESIDRSATEYARYKAPAADDAALVAPGWPELLDRLRQPRKIGDARLGGVPLAKLAGSARQHLVDAAARYTSAYADVATVIDGPIVLSGHQPELFHPGVWFKNFALDSLAKASGGLGLHVIIDSDLCRSASVLTPTGSHATPRREPIAYATFESFPTRVAEAVAPFVADPLVTDLWKHATAVGCDCVSALLSTPRHKLERSWGSHTLELPFSEVADSEGFRRLAAEMFLRSEQTAAAYNAALADYRLAHGLKNAAQPLPDLHRQDGWVEAPLWVWSDAAPTRRPVYVRPIANTIRLTDRQGWEATLPADADDVVQALTELRARGVKLRSRALVTTLYCRLALADLFLHGIGGAKYDQVTDRFAERLLGVRPPEHATMTATLRLPIEHDAPSEADRRELAQTLRDLDYHPERFAPDHEAAAEKQHWIETEKTPDNAAERHAAITAANRAMAASLVDRRREIEHRLATATAGLRAAAVLDSREHSFCLFSAENIYERLSKLATL
;
A
#
# COMPACT_ATOMS: atom_id res chain seq x y z
N MET A 1 -23.54 49.97 33.92
CA MET A 1 -23.73 48.50 33.79
C MET A 1 -22.95 48.11 32.54
N PRO A 2 -21.99 47.17 32.60
CA PRO A 2 -21.45 46.61 31.36
C PRO A 2 -22.62 45.95 30.62
N THR A 3 -22.84 46.34 29.37
CA THR A 3 -23.87 45.77 28.49
C THR A 3 -23.48 44.33 28.19
N THR A 4 -24.38 43.38 28.41
CA THR A 4 -24.17 41.97 28.05
C THR A 4 -23.89 41.87 26.56
N PRO A 5 -22.77 41.24 26.15
CA PRO A 5 -22.48 41.01 24.73
C PRO A 5 -23.62 40.27 24.04
N THR A 6 -23.84 40.57 22.77
CA THR A 6 -24.90 39.98 21.94
C THR A 6 -24.32 39.22 20.76
N ILE A 7 -25.16 38.41 20.09
CA ILE A 7 -24.78 37.74 18.83
C ILE A 7 -24.37 38.78 17.76
N ALA A 8 -25.00 39.94 17.71
CA ALA A 8 -24.63 41.04 16.83
C ALA A 8 -23.20 41.56 17.07
N ASP A 9 -22.75 41.62 18.34
CA ASP A 9 -21.39 42.03 18.67
C ASP A 9 -20.35 41.02 18.13
N ALA A 10 -20.64 39.71 18.27
CA ALA A 10 -19.80 38.67 17.66
C ALA A 10 -19.82 38.74 16.13
N CYS A 11 -20.98 38.96 15.51
CA CYS A 11 -21.09 39.12 14.06
C CYS A 11 -20.28 40.33 13.57
N GLY A 12 -20.30 41.45 14.30
CA GLY A 12 -19.50 42.63 13.97
C GLY A 12 -17.99 42.38 14.05
N LEU A 13 -17.54 41.64 15.07
CA LEU A 13 -16.14 41.22 15.16
C LEU A 13 -15.75 40.27 14.03
N LEU A 14 -16.60 39.28 13.72
CA LEU A 14 -16.38 38.33 12.63
C LEU A 14 -16.33 39.03 11.27
N GLU A 15 -17.23 39.98 11.03
CA GLU A 15 -17.24 40.83 9.83
C GLU A 15 -15.95 41.67 9.71
N SER A 16 -15.36 42.11 10.83
CA SER A 16 -14.08 42.81 10.81
C SER A 16 -12.88 41.90 10.49
N ILE A 17 -12.97 40.61 10.86
CA ILE A 17 -11.93 39.61 10.62
C ILE A 17 -12.01 39.06 9.20
N ALA A 18 -13.23 38.76 8.74
CA ALA A 18 -13.56 38.17 7.46
C ALA A 18 -14.82 38.84 6.89
N PRO A 19 -14.69 40.00 6.25
CA PRO A 19 -15.84 40.71 5.68
C PRO A 19 -16.62 39.85 4.69
N CYS A 20 -17.94 39.73 4.84
CA CYS A 20 -18.76 38.87 3.99
C CYS A 20 -18.69 39.26 2.50
N VAL A 21 -18.36 40.51 2.18
CA VAL A 21 -18.12 40.98 0.80
C VAL A 21 -16.93 40.29 0.11
N LEU A 22 -16.06 39.60 0.86
CA LEU A 22 -14.95 38.81 0.31
C LEU A 22 -15.36 37.39 -0.10
N ALA A 23 -16.59 36.98 0.20
CA ALA A 23 -17.09 35.66 -0.18
C ALA A 23 -17.32 35.57 -1.69
N GLU A 24 -17.21 34.35 -2.22
CA GLU A 24 -17.58 34.06 -3.60
C GLU A 24 -19.09 34.24 -3.82
N GLU A 25 -19.49 34.63 -5.04
CA GLU A 25 -20.90 34.97 -5.35
C GLU A 25 -21.90 33.82 -5.10
N TRP A 26 -21.42 32.57 -5.14
CA TRP A 26 -22.24 31.38 -4.93
C TRP A 26 -22.37 30.99 -3.45
N ASP A 27 -21.60 31.61 -2.56
CA ASP A 27 -21.41 31.17 -1.19
C ASP A 27 -22.52 31.67 -0.24
N ASN A 28 -22.64 31.01 0.92
CA ASN A 28 -23.61 31.34 1.96
C ASN A 28 -22.90 31.65 3.28
N VAL A 29 -22.56 32.94 3.48
CA VAL A 29 -21.79 33.42 4.64
C VAL A 29 -22.60 34.35 5.54
N GLY A 30 -22.09 34.60 6.75
CA GLY A 30 -22.70 35.47 7.75
C GLY A 30 -23.48 34.68 8.81
N LEU A 31 -24.45 35.35 9.44
CA LEU A 31 -25.35 34.71 10.42
C LEU A 31 -26.42 33.92 9.66
N LEU A 32 -26.36 32.58 9.78
CA LEU A 32 -27.23 31.67 9.03
C LEU A 32 -28.48 31.27 9.83
N VAL A 33 -28.34 31.13 11.15
CA VAL A 33 -29.44 30.78 12.08
C VAL A 33 -29.25 31.56 13.38
N GLY A 34 -30.34 32.09 13.95
CA GLY A 34 -30.34 32.74 15.26
C GLY A 34 -30.83 34.19 15.23
N ASP A 35 -30.94 34.79 16.41
CA ASP A 35 -31.35 36.17 16.61
C ASP A 35 -30.11 37.04 16.95
N PRO A 36 -29.77 38.07 16.13
CA PRO A 36 -28.68 39.00 16.43
C PRO A 36 -28.79 39.68 17.81
N ALA A 37 -30.00 39.87 18.34
CA ALA A 37 -30.22 40.53 19.62
C ALA A 37 -30.06 39.58 20.83
N ALA A 38 -29.90 38.27 20.60
CA ALA A 38 -29.76 37.30 21.68
C ALA A 38 -28.47 37.53 22.50
N PRO A 39 -28.50 37.27 23.82
CA PRO A 39 -27.33 37.40 24.67
C PRO A 39 -26.27 36.35 24.31
N LEU A 40 -25.01 36.74 24.37
CA LEU A 40 -23.86 35.92 24.05
C LEU A 40 -23.05 35.63 25.32
N SER A 41 -22.94 34.36 25.68
CA SER A 41 -22.12 33.88 26.81
C SER A 41 -20.98 32.98 26.35
N ARG A 42 -21.23 32.08 25.39
CA ARG A 42 -20.24 31.09 24.93
C ARG A 42 -20.28 30.88 23.43
N VAL A 43 -19.11 30.77 22.82
CA VAL A 43 -18.91 30.53 21.39
C VAL A 43 -18.12 29.24 21.17
N LEU A 44 -18.61 28.38 20.29
CA LEU A 44 -17.88 27.20 19.81
C LEU A 44 -17.46 27.41 18.35
N THR A 45 -16.18 27.27 18.02
CA THR A 45 -15.71 27.27 16.63
C THR A 45 -15.47 25.85 16.12
N CYS A 46 -15.80 25.55 14.87
CA CYS A 46 -15.55 24.26 14.23
C CYS A 46 -15.32 24.42 12.73
N LEU A 47 -14.70 23.44 12.09
CA LEU A 47 -14.56 23.45 10.64
C LEU A 47 -15.90 23.08 9.96
N THR A 48 -16.56 22.02 10.41
CA THR A 48 -17.82 21.46 9.90
C THR A 48 -18.76 21.13 11.04
N LEU A 49 -20.04 21.48 10.87
CA LEU A 49 -21.08 21.23 11.87
C LEU A 49 -21.64 19.80 11.81
N SER A 50 -20.91 18.83 12.39
CA SER A 50 -21.36 17.44 12.50
C SER A 50 -22.34 17.21 13.67
N PRO A 51 -23.08 16.08 13.70
CA PRO A 51 -23.93 15.75 14.86
C PRO A 51 -23.20 15.73 16.20
N ASP A 52 -21.94 15.28 16.25
CA ASP A 52 -21.13 15.25 17.47
C ASP A 52 -20.77 16.67 17.94
N VAL A 53 -20.51 17.59 17.00
CA VAL A 53 -20.25 19.01 17.30
C VAL A 53 -21.53 19.70 17.77
N VAL A 54 -22.69 19.32 17.21
CA VAL A 54 -24.00 19.79 17.69
C VAL A 54 -24.24 19.34 19.14
N ASP A 55 -23.94 18.08 19.46
CA ASP A 55 -24.03 17.55 20.82
C ASP A 55 -23.10 18.29 21.77
N GLU A 56 -21.85 18.55 21.34
CA GLU A 56 -20.87 19.34 22.11
C GLU A 56 -21.36 20.77 22.36
N ALA A 57 -21.89 21.45 21.34
CA ALA A 57 -22.39 22.82 21.45
C ALA A 57 -23.56 22.93 22.43
N ILE A 58 -24.51 22.00 22.35
CA ILE A 58 -25.68 21.95 23.24
C ILE A 58 -25.24 21.59 24.67
N ALA A 59 -24.40 20.57 24.84
CA ALA A 59 -23.91 20.16 26.16
C ALA A 59 -23.07 21.25 26.83
N ALA A 60 -22.41 22.08 26.03
CA ALA A 60 -21.66 23.23 26.48
C ALA A 60 -22.54 24.49 26.65
N ASP A 61 -23.87 24.47 26.47
CA ASP A 61 -24.70 25.69 26.51
C ASP A 61 -24.11 26.84 25.66
N ALA A 62 -23.66 26.53 24.43
CA ALA A 62 -23.13 27.54 23.53
C ALA A 62 -24.26 28.48 23.05
N SER A 63 -24.02 29.79 23.03
CA SER A 63 -24.96 30.75 22.43
C SER A 63 -24.76 30.85 20.91
N LEU A 64 -23.55 30.58 20.43
CA LEU A 64 -23.17 30.70 19.02
C LEU A 64 -22.20 29.59 18.63
N VAL A 65 -22.45 28.96 17.49
CA VAL A 65 -21.46 28.15 16.77
C VAL A 65 -20.97 28.90 15.55
N VAL A 66 -19.65 29.06 15.43
CA VAL A 66 -18.99 29.58 14.23
C VAL A 66 -18.39 28.41 13.46
N THR A 67 -19.03 28.04 12.35
CA THR A 67 -18.61 26.92 11.52
C THR A 67 -18.01 27.42 10.21
N HIS A 68 -16.84 26.93 9.79
CA HIS A 68 -16.25 27.40 8.54
C HIS A 68 -17.01 26.92 7.30
N HIS A 69 -17.44 25.66 7.25
CA HIS A 69 -18.32 25.15 6.20
C HIS A 69 -19.78 25.48 6.55
N PRO A 70 -20.51 26.20 5.68
CA PRO A 70 -21.80 26.75 6.06
C PRO A 70 -22.85 25.65 6.18
N LEU A 71 -23.58 25.66 7.30
CA LEU A 71 -24.79 24.89 7.48
C LEU A 71 -25.95 25.84 7.83
N PRO A 72 -26.97 25.95 6.97
CA PRO A 72 -27.13 25.22 5.71
C PRO A 72 -26.27 25.80 4.56
N PHE A 73 -25.71 24.94 3.71
CA PHE A 73 -24.93 25.36 2.53
C PHE A 73 -25.82 25.92 1.40
N ARG A 74 -27.05 25.42 1.29
CA ARG A 74 -28.10 25.92 0.37
C ARG A 74 -29.37 26.19 1.15
N GLY A 75 -30.24 27.06 0.63
CA GLY A 75 -31.53 27.35 1.25
C GLY A 75 -32.31 26.06 1.62
N VAL A 76 -32.69 25.94 2.89
CA VAL A 76 -33.38 24.77 3.44
C VAL A 76 -34.86 24.84 3.07
N LYS A 77 -35.36 23.82 2.35
CA LYS A 77 -36.79 23.73 2.00
C LYS A 77 -37.68 23.29 3.17
N SER A 78 -37.14 22.51 4.10
CA SER A 78 -37.84 21.97 5.27
C SER A 78 -36.86 21.74 6.42
N LEU A 79 -37.19 22.18 7.63
CA LEU A 79 -36.38 22.01 8.83
C LEU A 79 -37.00 20.92 9.73
N THR A 80 -36.60 19.67 9.51
CA THR A 80 -37.10 18.48 10.24
C THR A 80 -35.94 17.57 10.67
N THR A 81 -36.20 16.62 11.56
CA THR A 81 -35.22 15.60 11.98
C THR A 81 -35.02 14.48 10.96
N GLU A 82 -35.62 14.56 9.78
CA GLU A 82 -35.54 13.51 8.74
C GLU A 82 -34.21 13.53 7.98
N SER A 83 -33.54 14.68 7.89
CA SER A 83 -32.19 14.81 7.32
C SER A 83 -31.17 15.15 8.39
N VAL A 84 -29.90 14.80 8.16
CA VAL A 84 -28.81 15.10 9.10
C VAL A 84 -28.68 16.60 9.32
N ASP A 85 -28.59 17.37 8.23
CA ASP A 85 -28.48 18.83 8.26
C ASP A 85 -29.71 19.50 8.90
N GLY A 86 -30.91 19.06 8.52
CA GLY A 86 -32.17 19.56 9.08
C GLY A 86 -32.31 19.24 10.56
N GLY A 87 -31.92 18.03 10.97
CA GLY A 87 -31.91 17.60 12.36
C GLY A 87 -30.92 18.40 13.20
N SER A 88 -29.70 18.61 12.71
CA SER A 88 -28.68 19.44 13.37
C SER A 88 -29.18 20.87 13.59
N LEU A 89 -29.68 21.52 12.54
CA LEU A 89 -30.20 22.88 12.63
C LEU A 89 -31.45 22.98 13.53
N TRP A 90 -32.35 21.99 13.47
CA TRP A 90 -33.53 21.93 14.32
C TRP A 90 -33.15 21.81 15.80
N ARG A 91 -32.16 20.96 16.12
CA ARG A 91 -31.68 20.76 17.50
C ARG A 91 -31.00 22.01 18.05
N LEU A 92 -30.13 22.65 17.26
CA LEU A 92 -29.47 23.90 17.65
C LEU A 92 -30.48 25.03 17.85
N ALA A 93 -31.42 25.20 16.90
CA ALA A 93 -32.47 26.21 17.02
C ALA A 93 -33.35 25.98 18.26
N ARG A 94 -33.67 24.72 18.59
CA ARG A 94 -34.44 24.38 19.80
C ARG A 94 -33.67 24.65 21.10
N ALA A 95 -32.35 24.65 21.04
CA ALA A 95 -31.46 24.97 22.15
C ALA A 95 -31.01 26.44 22.15
N ASP A 96 -31.65 27.29 21.33
CA ASP A 96 -31.33 28.73 21.19
C ASP A 96 -29.85 29.00 20.81
N VAL A 97 -29.24 28.08 20.06
CA VAL A 97 -27.85 28.20 19.58
C VAL A 97 -27.84 28.78 18.17
N ALA A 98 -27.23 29.95 18.01
CA ALA A 98 -27.02 30.58 16.71
C ALA A 98 -25.92 29.89 15.88
N VAL A 99 -25.96 30.04 14.57
CA VAL A 99 -24.95 29.51 13.63
C VAL A 99 -24.48 30.62 12.71
N TYR A 100 -23.17 30.86 12.69
CA TYR A 100 -22.51 31.80 11.78
C TYR A 100 -21.45 31.07 10.95
N SER A 101 -21.28 31.45 9.68
CA SER A 101 -20.22 30.90 8.83
C SER A 101 -19.49 31.97 8.01
N PRO A 102 -18.15 32.09 8.13
CA PRO A 102 -17.39 33.03 7.31
C PRO A 102 -16.82 32.39 6.02
N HIS A 103 -16.83 31.06 5.89
CA HIS A 103 -16.40 30.25 4.73
C HIS A 103 -15.38 30.92 3.79
N THR A 104 -15.71 31.15 2.51
CA THR A 104 -14.76 31.69 1.52
C THR A 104 -14.34 33.13 1.81
N ALA A 105 -15.14 33.92 2.53
CA ALA A 105 -14.70 35.23 3.00
C ALA A 105 -13.49 35.12 3.94
N TYR A 106 -13.44 34.08 4.79
CA TYR A 106 -12.28 33.83 5.65
C TYR A 106 -11.08 33.28 4.89
N ASP A 107 -11.29 32.54 3.80
CA ASP A 107 -10.20 32.11 2.92
C ASP A 107 -9.53 33.29 2.22
N SER A 108 -10.34 34.28 1.81
CA SER A 108 -9.92 35.48 1.09
C SER A 108 -9.43 36.61 1.99
N ALA A 109 -9.83 36.64 3.26
CA ALA A 109 -9.46 37.68 4.22
C ALA A 109 -7.94 37.88 4.32
N ALA A 110 -7.50 39.13 4.51
CA ALA A 110 -6.08 39.48 4.58
C ALA A 110 -5.32 38.66 5.63
N GLY A 111 -5.92 38.45 6.81
CA GLY A 111 -5.42 37.58 7.90
C GLY A 111 -6.14 36.23 8.02
N GLY A 112 -6.65 35.73 6.89
CA GLY A 112 -7.48 34.54 6.72
C GLY A 112 -6.74 33.21 6.72
N VAL A 113 -7.41 32.13 6.32
CA VAL A 113 -6.89 30.75 6.36
C VAL A 113 -5.59 30.62 5.54
N ASN A 114 -5.62 31.07 4.29
CA ASN A 114 -4.47 30.98 3.39
C ASN A 114 -3.28 31.84 3.85
N GLN A 115 -3.53 33.00 4.47
CA GLN A 115 -2.46 33.84 5.03
C GLN A 115 -1.79 33.16 6.23
N GLN A 116 -2.58 32.58 7.13
CA GLN A 116 -2.02 31.88 8.29
C GLN A 116 -1.14 30.70 7.89
N TRP A 117 -1.48 30.01 6.79
CA TRP A 117 -0.60 29.00 6.21
C TRP A 117 0.73 29.57 5.73
N ALA A 118 0.70 30.67 4.98
CA ALA A 118 1.90 31.35 4.52
C ALA A 118 2.78 31.79 5.70
N ASP A 119 2.18 32.30 6.78
CA ASP A 119 2.87 32.71 8.00
C ASP A 119 3.48 31.51 8.75
N ARG A 120 2.73 30.41 8.91
CA ARG A 120 3.19 29.17 9.58
C ARG A 120 4.33 28.47 8.84
N LEU A 121 4.30 28.53 7.51
CA LEU A 121 5.40 28.09 6.65
C LEU A 121 6.58 29.06 6.67
N GLY A 122 6.38 30.32 7.09
CA GLY A 122 7.42 31.34 7.03
C GLY A 122 7.73 31.79 5.61
N LEU A 123 6.73 31.79 4.72
CA LEU A 123 6.89 32.32 3.37
C LEU A 123 7.23 33.81 3.41
N THR A 124 8.10 34.22 2.49
CA THR A 124 8.51 35.62 2.31
C THR A 124 7.85 36.22 1.08
N ALA A 125 7.68 37.54 1.05
CA ALA A 125 7.03 38.26 -0.06
C ALA A 125 5.63 37.71 -0.42
N THR A 126 4.86 37.33 0.61
CA THR A 126 3.52 36.78 0.46
C THR A 126 2.53 37.83 -0.08
N ARG A 127 1.70 37.43 -1.05
CA ARG A 127 0.59 38.22 -1.58
C ARG A 127 -0.60 37.32 -1.93
N ALA A 128 -1.78 37.92 -2.14
CA ALA A 128 -2.94 37.20 -2.68
C ALA A 128 -2.63 36.59 -4.07
N LEU A 129 -3.16 35.40 -4.33
CA LEU A 129 -3.02 34.74 -5.62
C LEU A 129 -3.88 35.46 -6.68
N ALA A 130 -5.11 35.82 -6.31
CA ALA A 130 -5.97 36.75 -7.03
C ALA A 130 -6.48 37.83 -6.04
N PRO A 131 -5.91 39.05 -6.07
CA PRO A 131 -6.34 40.15 -5.21
C PRO A 131 -7.80 40.55 -5.47
N THR A 132 -8.54 40.91 -4.42
CA THR A 132 -9.89 41.49 -4.58
C THR A 132 -9.77 42.88 -5.23
N PRO A 133 -10.54 43.16 -6.30
CA PRO A 133 -10.55 44.48 -6.93
C PRO A 133 -10.84 45.61 -5.92
N ASP A 134 -10.21 46.77 -6.13
CA ASP A 134 -10.42 48.00 -5.35
C ASP A 134 -10.09 47.94 -3.84
N ARG A 135 -9.41 46.88 -3.38
CA ARG A 135 -8.89 46.77 -2.01
C ARG A 135 -7.36 46.84 -1.97
N THR A 136 -6.83 47.48 -0.93
CA THR A 136 -5.38 47.64 -0.69
C THR A 136 -4.87 46.93 0.57
N ASP A 137 -5.77 46.26 1.30
CA ASP A 137 -5.49 45.56 2.56
C ASP A 137 -4.89 44.16 2.36
N GLY A 138 -4.68 43.73 1.12
CA GLY A 138 -4.09 42.43 0.79
C GLY A 138 -5.09 41.27 0.77
N ALA A 139 -6.40 41.53 0.85
CA ALA A 139 -7.43 40.53 0.68
C ALA A 139 -7.49 39.98 -0.77
N GLY A 140 -7.87 38.72 -0.90
CA GLY A 140 -8.02 38.02 -2.16
C GLY A 140 -7.87 36.51 -2.03
N VAL A 141 -8.25 35.80 -3.09
CA VAL A 141 -8.26 34.34 -3.15
C VAL A 141 -6.83 33.80 -3.12
N GLY A 142 -6.61 32.77 -2.30
CA GLY A 142 -5.34 32.05 -2.16
C GLY A 142 -4.15 32.93 -1.74
N ARG A 143 -2.96 32.33 -1.59
CA ARG A 143 -1.71 33.05 -1.35
C ARG A 143 -0.59 32.55 -2.25
N VAL A 144 0.38 33.40 -2.52
CA VAL A 144 1.64 33.01 -3.16
C VAL A 144 2.81 33.75 -2.48
N GLY A 145 3.90 33.03 -2.21
CA GLY A 145 5.08 33.56 -1.56
C GLY A 145 6.33 32.73 -1.85
N ARG A 146 7.48 33.15 -1.34
CA ARG A 146 8.77 32.48 -1.53
C ARG A 146 9.17 31.66 -0.32
N TRP A 147 9.52 30.41 -0.56
CA TRP A 147 10.03 29.47 0.43
C TRP A 147 11.46 29.84 0.87
N PRO A 148 11.71 30.11 2.17
CA PRO A 148 13.00 30.62 2.64
C PRO A 148 14.16 29.60 2.57
N GLY A 149 13.89 28.29 2.50
CA GLY A 149 14.93 27.32 2.17
C GLY A 149 14.64 25.86 2.51
N GLY A 150 15.28 24.96 1.75
CA GLY A 150 15.04 23.52 1.76
C GLY A 150 14.53 23.07 0.39
N ASP A 151 14.67 21.79 0.08
CA ASP A 151 14.10 21.19 -1.12
C ASP A 151 12.59 20.90 -0.95
N PHE A 152 11.99 20.29 -1.97
CA PHE A 152 10.58 19.92 -1.95
C PHE A 152 10.25 18.98 -0.79
N ASP A 153 11.14 18.04 -0.47
CA ASP A 153 10.93 17.09 0.62
C ASP A 153 10.97 17.78 1.99
N ALA A 154 11.86 18.75 2.18
CA ALA A 154 11.89 19.58 3.37
C ALA A 154 10.61 20.42 3.53
N LEU A 155 10.06 20.97 2.44
CA LEU A 155 8.78 21.66 2.45
C LEU A 155 7.62 20.71 2.78
N ALA A 156 7.58 19.53 2.16
CA ALA A 156 6.56 18.52 2.44
C ALA A 156 6.61 18.03 3.90
N GLU A 157 7.80 17.79 4.44
CA GLU A 157 7.98 17.39 5.84
C GLU A 157 7.60 18.55 6.79
N ARG A 158 7.89 19.81 6.43
CA ARG A 158 7.43 20.97 7.21
C ARG A 158 5.90 21.07 7.23
N VAL A 159 5.25 20.88 6.09
CA VAL A 159 3.77 20.86 5.98
C VAL A 159 3.18 19.73 6.83
N LYS A 160 3.78 18.54 6.78
CA LYS A 160 3.39 17.39 7.58
C LYS A 160 3.51 17.64 9.08
N GLN A 161 4.61 18.27 9.52
CA GLN A 161 4.80 18.68 10.92
C GLN A 161 3.77 19.71 11.38
N LEU A 162 3.50 20.72 10.55
CA LEU A 162 2.53 21.79 10.87
C LEU A 162 1.10 21.27 10.97
N THR A 163 0.77 20.20 10.24
CA THR A 163 -0.56 19.56 10.26
C THR A 163 -0.66 18.37 11.20
N ASN A 164 0.45 17.98 11.84
CA ASN A 164 0.53 16.80 12.69
C ASN A 164 0.00 15.51 12.01
N GLN A 165 0.25 15.36 10.71
CA GLN A 165 -0.21 14.21 9.94
C GLN A 165 0.87 13.14 9.80
N PRO A 166 0.51 11.84 9.76
CA PRO A 166 1.49 10.77 9.56
C PRO A 166 2.09 10.78 8.15
N HIS A 167 1.37 11.31 7.17
CA HIS A 167 1.82 11.49 5.79
C HIS A 167 1.03 12.62 5.13
N VAL A 168 1.58 13.13 4.03
CA VAL A 168 0.91 14.00 3.06
C VAL A 168 1.03 13.35 1.69
N ARG A 169 0.10 13.63 0.78
CA ARG A 169 0.23 13.14 -0.61
C ARG A 169 0.95 14.19 -1.43
N VAL A 170 1.82 13.76 -2.34
CA VAL A 170 2.58 14.68 -3.18
C VAL A 170 2.50 14.33 -4.65
N VAL A 171 2.60 15.34 -5.51
CA VAL A 171 2.87 15.18 -6.94
C VAL A 171 4.26 15.74 -7.20
N THR A 172 5.18 14.88 -7.64
CA THR A 172 6.52 15.28 -8.04
C THR A 172 6.61 15.39 -9.57
N PRO A 173 7.22 16.46 -10.12
CA PRO A 173 7.45 16.58 -11.56
C PRO A 173 8.47 15.53 -12.07
N GLU A 174 8.36 15.15 -13.34
CA GLU A 174 9.19 14.08 -13.96
C GLU A 174 10.67 14.49 -14.14
N VAL A 175 10.99 15.78 -14.06
CA VAL A 175 12.37 16.29 -13.99
C VAL A 175 12.75 16.40 -12.51
N VAL A 176 13.50 15.42 -12.02
CA VAL A 176 14.04 15.39 -10.65
C VAL A 176 15.12 16.47 -10.52
N SER A 177 15.05 17.30 -9.47
CA SER A 177 15.86 18.51 -9.15
C SER A 177 15.54 19.72 -10.04
N TYR A 178 15.11 20.89 -9.57
CA TYR A 178 15.57 21.70 -8.44
C TYR A 178 14.38 22.47 -7.82
N ILE A 179 14.08 22.22 -6.55
CA ILE A 179 13.48 23.26 -5.70
C ILE A 179 14.63 23.80 -4.87
N ASP A 180 15.28 24.85 -5.38
CA ASP A 180 16.30 25.57 -4.64
C ASP A 180 15.66 26.51 -3.62
N ARG A 181 16.47 27.07 -2.72
CA ARG A 181 16.03 28.15 -1.82
C ARG A 181 15.38 29.27 -2.64
N GLY A 182 14.16 29.68 -2.26
CA GLY A 182 13.43 30.76 -2.91
C GLY A 182 12.32 30.32 -3.88
N ALA A 183 11.95 29.04 -3.90
CA ALA A 183 10.83 28.50 -4.66
C ALA A 183 9.51 29.22 -4.39
N THR A 184 8.71 29.42 -5.43
CA THR A 184 7.41 30.08 -5.36
C THR A 184 6.35 29.07 -4.96
N VAL A 185 5.78 29.23 -3.78
CA VAL A 185 4.73 28.37 -3.23
C VAL A 185 3.40 29.10 -3.33
N ALA A 186 2.45 28.52 -4.08
CA ALA A 186 1.05 28.92 -4.06
C ALA A 186 0.27 28.07 -3.04
N ILE A 187 -0.73 28.67 -2.40
CA ILE A 187 -1.55 28.06 -1.35
C ILE A 187 -3.02 28.35 -1.65
N ALA A 188 -3.84 27.30 -1.65
CA ALA A 188 -5.29 27.39 -1.68
C ALA A 188 -5.87 26.25 -0.83
N CYS A 189 -6.37 26.56 0.36
CA CYS A 189 -6.90 25.56 1.30
C CYS A 189 -8.22 24.95 0.82
N GLY A 190 -8.62 23.85 1.44
CA GLY A 190 -9.80 23.09 1.03
C GLY A 190 -9.62 22.42 -0.34
N SER A 191 -10.66 22.49 -1.17
CA SER A 191 -10.67 21.95 -2.54
C SER A 191 -10.08 22.93 -3.57
N GLY A 192 -8.80 23.27 -3.44
CA GLY A 192 -8.12 24.30 -4.25
C GLY A 192 -7.76 23.91 -5.69
N GLY A 193 -8.11 22.69 -6.17
CA GLY A 193 -7.82 22.23 -7.53
C GLY A 193 -8.26 23.18 -8.65
N SER A 194 -9.42 23.82 -8.47
CA SER A 194 -10.00 24.81 -9.40
C SER A 194 -9.12 26.08 -9.57
N LEU A 195 -8.25 26.36 -8.60
CA LEU A 195 -7.37 27.54 -8.60
C LEU A 195 -6.00 27.26 -9.25
N LEU A 196 -5.78 26.05 -9.78
CA LEU A 196 -4.53 25.67 -10.44
C LEU A 196 -4.13 26.66 -11.55
N ASP A 197 -5.08 27.14 -12.36
CA ASP A 197 -4.78 28.10 -13.43
C ASP A 197 -4.27 29.45 -12.90
N LEU A 198 -4.73 29.87 -11.72
CA LEU A 198 -4.22 31.08 -11.06
C LEU A 198 -2.84 30.82 -10.48
N ALA A 199 -2.61 29.66 -9.86
CA ALA A 199 -1.33 29.23 -9.31
C ALA A 199 -0.24 29.20 -10.41
N VAL A 200 -0.54 28.57 -11.55
CA VAL A 200 0.36 28.48 -12.70
C VAL A 200 0.64 29.86 -13.30
N ARG A 201 -0.37 30.72 -13.45
CA ARG A 201 -0.19 32.10 -13.93
C ARG A 201 0.67 32.95 -13.00
N ALA A 202 0.64 32.66 -11.69
CA ALA A 202 1.50 33.29 -10.71
C ALA A 202 2.95 32.76 -10.72
N GLY A 203 3.26 31.76 -11.55
CA GLY A 203 4.58 31.16 -11.67
C GLY A 203 4.95 30.29 -10.47
N CYS A 204 3.99 29.56 -9.89
CA CYS A 204 4.29 28.69 -8.76
C CYS A 204 5.12 27.47 -9.16
N ASP A 205 6.12 27.16 -8.33
CA ASP A 205 6.91 25.94 -8.42
C ASP A 205 6.24 24.81 -7.61
N VAL A 206 5.57 25.17 -6.51
CA VAL A 206 4.82 24.26 -5.65
C VAL A 206 3.42 24.81 -5.40
N PHE A 207 2.40 23.95 -5.48
CA PHE A 207 1.04 24.25 -5.10
C PHE A 207 0.61 23.42 -3.88
N LEU A 208 0.31 24.09 -2.77
CA LEU A 208 -0.20 23.51 -1.53
C LEU A 208 -1.72 23.66 -1.47
N THR A 209 -2.44 22.54 -1.33
CA THR A 209 -3.90 22.54 -1.17
C THR A 209 -4.36 21.38 -0.31
N GLY A 210 -5.63 21.37 0.11
CA GLY A 210 -6.21 20.23 0.83
C GLY A 210 -6.45 19.07 -0.14
N GLU A 211 -7.22 19.32 -1.20
CA GLU A 211 -7.68 18.29 -2.13
C GLU A 211 -7.59 18.73 -3.60
N MET A 212 -7.36 17.75 -4.47
CA MET A 212 -7.26 17.95 -5.91
C MET A 212 -7.66 16.67 -6.66
N GLY A 213 -8.36 16.82 -7.79
CA GLY A 213 -8.76 15.71 -8.64
C GLY A 213 -7.58 15.05 -9.37
N PHE A 214 -7.69 13.76 -9.69
CA PHE A 214 -6.61 13.00 -10.34
C PHE A 214 -6.10 13.64 -11.64
N HIS A 215 -7.00 14.19 -12.48
CA HIS A 215 -6.62 14.84 -13.74
C HIS A 215 -5.88 16.17 -13.52
N GLU A 216 -6.20 16.91 -12.46
CA GLU A 216 -5.50 18.15 -12.09
C GLU A 216 -4.09 17.83 -11.57
N CYS A 217 -3.94 16.75 -10.79
CA CYS A 217 -2.63 16.24 -10.36
C CYS A 217 -1.74 15.87 -11.57
N LEU A 218 -2.28 15.16 -12.56
CA LEU A 218 -1.55 14.84 -13.80
C LEU A 218 -1.15 16.12 -14.56
N ARG A 219 -2.04 17.10 -14.61
CA ARG A 219 -1.79 18.39 -15.25
C ARG A 219 -0.65 19.16 -14.57
N CYS A 220 -0.63 19.21 -13.23
CA CYS A 220 0.47 19.79 -12.47
C CYS A 220 1.81 19.12 -12.82
N ARG A 221 1.82 17.77 -12.88
CA ARG A 221 3.01 17.01 -13.25
C ARG A 221 3.51 17.34 -14.65
N SER A 222 2.62 17.48 -15.63
CA SER A 222 2.96 17.88 -17.01
C SER A 222 3.43 19.32 -17.12
N LEU A 223 3.01 20.20 -16.21
CA LEU A 223 3.42 21.61 -16.16
C LEU A 223 4.70 21.83 -15.34
N GLY A 224 5.26 20.78 -14.73
CA GLY A 224 6.45 20.90 -13.87
C GLY A 224 6.17 21.47 -12.48
N VAL A 225 4.90 21.54 -12.05
CA VAL A 225 4.49 22.09 -10.75
C VAL A 225 4.40 20.96 -9.73
N GLY A 226 5.16 21.07 -8.64
CA GLY A 226 5.04 20.17 -7.49
C GLY A 226 3.73 20.43 -6.74
N VAL A 227 3.09 19.39 -6.19
CA VAL A 227 1.86 19.56 -5.40
C VAL A 227 2.01 18.89 -4.05
N ILE A 228 1.55 19.55 -2.99
CA ILE A 228 1.43 18.96 -1.66
C ILE A 228 -0.05 18.99 -1.28
N LEU A 229 -0.61 17.81 -1.00
CA LEU A 229 -2.00 17.61 -0.60
C LEU A 229 -2.06 17.21 0.87
N THR A 230 -2.64 18.06 1.69
CA THR A 230 -2.77 17.87 3.13
C THR A 230 -4.08 17.22 3.55
N GLY A 231 -5.04 17.03 2.64
CA GLY A 231 -6.41 16.70 2.99
C GLY A 231 -7.20 17.93 3.45
N HIS A 232 -8.50 17.95 3.17
CA HIS A 232 -9.39 19.10 3.40
C HIS A 232 -9.33 19.56 4.86
N TYR A 233 -9.61 18.63 5.79
CA TYR A 233 -9.69 18.92 7.22
C TYR A 233 -8.43 19.61 7.79
N ALA A 234 -7.28 19.00 7.55
CA ALA A 234 -6.01 19.49 8.07
C ALA A 234 -5.56 20.80 7.41
N SER A 235 -6.08 21.12 6.22
CA SER A 235 -5.77 22.36 5.53
C SER A 235 -6.46 23.58 6.14
N GLU A 236 -7.52 23.43 6.93
CA GLU A 236 -8.33 24.55 7.42
C GLU A 236 -8.52 24.56 8.94
N ARG A 237 -8.52 23.39 9.60
CA ARG A 237 -8.96 23.25 11.00
C ARG A 237 -8.24 24.19 11.98
N PHE A 238 -6.94 24.38 11.82
CA PHE A 238 -6.15 25.22 12.72
C PHE A 238 -6.59 26.70 12.71
N ALA A 239 -7.19 27.16 11.61
CA ALA A 239 -7.65 28.54 11.49
C ALA A 239 -8.84 28.79 12.41
N LEU A 240 -9.66 27.76 12.66
CA LEU A 240 -10.79 27.83 13.58
C LEU A 240 -10.34 27.83 15.05
N GLU A 241 -9.22 27.18 15.38
CA GLU A 241 -8.58 27.28 16.70
C GLU A 241 -8.11 28.71 16.93
N THR A 242 -7.43 29.27 15.93
CA THR A 242 -6.95 30.66 15.96
C THR A 242 -8.12 31.64 16.03
N LEU A 243 -9.23 31.36 15.35
CA LEU A 243 -10.44 32.18 15.39
C LEU A 243 -11.09 32.17 16.77
N ALA A 244 -11.14 31.03 17.46
CA ALA A 244 -11.62 30.97 18.85
C ALA A 244 -10.82 31.87 19.78
N ASP A 245 -9.49 31.89 19.64
CA ASP A 245 -8.62 32.76 20.43
C ASP A 245 -8.84 34.25 20.11
N ARG A 246 -9.05 34.60 18.83
CA ARG A 246 -9.39 35.98 18.42
C ARG A 246 -10.75 36.43 18.97
N LEU A 247 -11.75 35.56 18.95
CA LEU A 247 -13.07 35.84 19.52
C LEU A 247 -12.99 36.02 21.03
N ARG A 248 -12.23 35.16 21.73
CA ARG A 248 -11.99 35.29 23.18
C ARG A 248 -11.33 36.62 23.54
N ALA A 249 -10.37 37.06 22.72
CA ALA A 249 -9.67 38.34 22.93
C ALA A 249 -10.55 39.56 22.59
N GLY A 250 -11.38 39.46 21.55
CA GLY A 250 -12.20 40.57 21.05
C GLY A 250 -13.55 40.75 21.75
N LEU A 251 -14.02 39.75 22.51
CA LEU A 251 -15.30 39.78 23.24
C LEU A 251 -15.08 39.54 24.74
N PRO A 252 -14.74 40.58 25.52
CA PRO A 252 -14.52 40.44 26.96
C PRO A 252 -15.76 39.89 27.69
N GLY A 253 -15.58 38.81 28.46
CA GLY A 253 -16.66 38.16 29.21
C GLY A 253 -17.39 37.04 28.45
N VAL A 254 -16.99 36.74 27.22
CA VAL A 254 -17.50 35.60 26.43
C VAL A 254 -16.48 34.46 26.43
N GLU A 255 -16.92 33.25 26.72
CA GLU A 255 -16.09 32.05 26.59
C GLU A 255 -16.07 31.56 25.14
N ALA A 256 -14.97 31.75 24.41
CA ALA A 256 -14.81 31.16 23.08
C ALA A 256 -13.86 29.96 23.10
N THR A 257 -14.24 28.84 22.49
CA THR A 257 -13.41 27.62 22.38
C THR A 257 -13.59 26.95 21.01
N ALA A 258 -12.62 26.15 20.57
CA ALA A 258 -12.75 25.32 19.38
C ALA A 258 -13.21 23.90 19.75
N SER A 259 -14.03 23.29 18.88
CA SER A 259 -14.58 21.95 19.08
C SER A 259 -13.49 20.88 19.31
N ARG A 260 -13.72 20.01 20.29
CA ARG A 260 -12.83 18.89 20.65
C ARG A 260 -13.27 17.56 20.04
N THR A 261 -14.55 17.47 19.70
CA THR A 261 -15.19 16.26 19.16
C THR A 261 -14.98 16.12 17.66
N GLU A 262 -14.77 17.23 16.95
CA GLU A 262 -14.53 17.24 15.52
C GLU A 262 -13.30 16.40 15.10
N ARG A 263 -13.44 15.67 13.99
CA ARG A 263 -12.43 14.78 13.40
C ARG A 263 -12.50 14.84 11.87
N ASP A 264 -11.39 14.53 11.21
CA ASP A 264 -11.37 14.27 9.77
C ASP A 264 -12.23 13.03 9.46
N PRO A 265 -13.26 13.12 8.59
CA PRO A 265 -14.03 11.96 8.17
C PRO A 265 -13.21 10.98 7.31
N LEU A 266 -12.12 11.46 6.68
CA LEU A 266 -11.22 10.62 5.91
C LEU A 266 -10.11 10.10 6.81
N GLN A 267 -10.05 8.78 6.91
CA GLN A 267 -8.96 8.08 7.58
C GLN A 267 -8.11 7.39 6.53
N SER A 268 -6.83 7.73 6.51
CA SER A 268 -5.88 6.99 5.70
C SER A 268 -5.69 5.59 6.28
N VAL A 269 -6.08 4.58 5.50
CA VAL A 269 -5.67 3.19 5.73
C VAL A 269 -4.20 3.09 5.33
N CYS A 270 -3.30 3.49 6.23
CA CYS A 270 -1.92 3.04 6.12
C CYS A 270 -1.95 1.51 6.10
N PRO A 271 -1.15 0.81 5.25
CA PRO A 271 -0.95 -0.63 5.43
C PRO A 271 -0.60 -0.79 6.88
N SER A 272 -1.44 -1.48 7.67
CA SER A 272 -1.47 -1.30 9.10
C SER A 272 -0.04 -1.22 9.64
N VAL A 273 0.41 0.00 9.94
CA VAL A 273 1.18 0.15 11.14
C VAL A 273 0.09 -0.14 12.15
N ARG A 274 -0.03 -1.43 12.52
CA ARG A 274 -0.56 -1.76 13.85
C ARG A 274 0.06 -0.70 14.73
N SER A 275 -0.74 0.09 15.47
CA SER A 275 -0.15 0.95 16.50
C SER A 275 0.83 0.04 17.23
N GLN A 276 2.13 0.32 17.11
CA GLN A 276 3.14 -0.67 17.49
C GLN A 276 2.82 -1.05 18.92
N ARG A 277 2.44 -2.31 19.15
CA ARG A 277 2.08 -2.73 20.49
C ARG A 277 3.35 -2.65 21.29
N LEU A 278 3.40 -1.69 22.20
CA LEU A 278 4.53 -1.41 23.06
C LEU A 278 4.29 -2.11 24.39
N LEU A 279 5.23 -2.99 24.77
CA LEU A 279 5.30 -3.56 26.11
C LEU A 279 6.40 -2.86 26.88
N THR A 280 6.12 -2.45 28.12
CA THR A 280 7.17 -2.08 29.08
C THR A 280 7.35 -3.20 30.08
N ALA A 281 8.56 -3.74 30.20
CA ALA A 281 8.88 -4.85 31.10
C ALA A 281 9.85 -4.45 32.22
N LEU A 282 9.55 -4.87 33.44
CA LEU A 282 10.35 -4.63 34.64
C LEU A 282 10.80 -5.95 35.26
N PRO A 283 12.10 -6.29 35.28
CA PRO A 283 12.61 -7.35 36.13
C PRO A 283 12.64 -6.86 37.59
N VAL A 284 12.11 -7.66 38.50
CA VAL A 284 11.99 -7.32 39.93
C VAL A 284 12.52 -8.46 40.78
N TYR A 285 13.32 -8.14 41.80
CA TYR A 285 13.73 -9.08 42.85
C TYR A 285 13.99 -8.31 44.16
N ASN A 286 13.14 -8.51 45.16
CA ASN A 286 13.21 -7.85 46.47
C ASN A 286 13.27 -6.31 46.40
N GLU A 287 12.31 -5.68 45.71
CA GLU A 287 12.27 -4.22 45.50
C GLU A 287 11.10 -3.55 46.25
N GLN A 288 10.65 -4.10 47.39
CA GLN A 288 9.46 -3.59 48.11
C GLN A 288 9.49 -2.08 48.41
N GLU A 289 10.69 -1.49 48.54
CA GLU A 289 10.89 -0.06 48.85
C GLU A 289 10.67 0.86 47.63
N HIS A 290 11.08 0.42 46.44
CA HIS A 290 11.03 1.22 45.20
C HIS A 290 9.80 0.93 44.35
N LEU A 291 9.30 -0.31 44.42
CA LEU A 291 8.29 -0.85 43.54
C LEU A 291 7.02 0.02 43.42
N PRO A 292 6.38 0.51 44.51
CA PRO A 292 5.13 1.27 44.37
C PRO A 292 5.34 2.55 43.57
N LYS A 293 6.40 3.31 43.87
CA LYS A 293 6.67 4.61 43.24
C LYS A 293 7.07 4.46 41.77
N VAL A 294 7.89 3.45 41.44
CA VAL A 294 8.32 3.20 40.07
C VAL A 294 7.14 2.74 39.21
N LEU A 295 6.33 1.80 39.71
CA LEU A 295 5.18 1.30 38.96
C LEU A 295 4.13 2.39 38.71
N ASP A 296 3.81 3.22 39.70
CA ASP A 296 2.85 4.33 39.55
C ASP A 296 3.27 5.32 38.46
N GLU A 297 4.56 5.56 38.28
CA GLU A 297 5.06 6.41 37.19
C GLU A 297 5.11 5.65 35.86
N VAL A 298 5.50 4.38 35.84
CA VAL A 298 5.54 3.58 34.61
C VAL A 298 4.16 3.45 33.97
N VAL A 299 3.11 3.15 34.74
CA VAL A 299 1.75 3.00 34.21
C VAL A 299 1.15 4.30 33.66
N ARG A 300 1.71 5.47 34.05
CA ARG A 300 1.34 6.77 33.45
C ARG A 300 1.91 6.97 32.04
N HIS A 301 2.98 6.25 31.72
CA HIS A 301 3.77 6.46 30.49
C HIS A 301 3.81 5.23 29.57
N ALA A 302 3.32 4.08 30.02
CA ALA A 302 3.24 2.84 29.27
C ALA A 302 1.79 2.32 29.21
N ASP A 303 1.41 1.75 28.06
CA ASP A 303 0.05 1.25 27.84
C ASP A 303 -0.10 -0.21 28.32
N ASP A 304 0.88 -1.07 28.03
CA ASP A 304 0.97 -2.45 28.53
C ASP A 304 2.22 -2.61 29.40
N VAL A 305 2.06 -3.05 30.65
CA VAL A 305 3.15 -3.22 31.63
C VAL A 305 3.25 -4.67 32.09
N LEU A 306 4.45 -5.24 32.00
CA LEU A 306 4.79 -6.57 32.51
C LEU A 306 5.82 -6.45 33.63
N VAL A 307 5.53 -7.02 34.79
CA VAL A 307 6.49 -7.23 35.86
C VAL A 307 6.90 -8.69 35.87
N VAL A 308 8.21 -8.95 35.82
CA VAL A 308 8.79 -10.29 36.00
C VAL A 308 9.40 -10.35 37.40
N ASP A 309 8.65 -10.91 38.34
CA ASP A 309 9.11 -11.15 39.72
C ASP A 309 10.00 -12.40 39.75
N ASP A 310 11.31 -12.21 39.88
CA ASP A 310 12.32 -13.26 39.86
C ASP A 310 12.45 -13.95 41.24
N GLY A 311 11.31 -14.32 41.84
CA GLY A 311 11.26 -15.07 43.10
C GLY A 311 11.57 -14.25 44.34
N SER A 312 10.96 -13.06 44.47
CA SER A 312 11.13 -12.20 45.65
C SER A 312 10.67 -12.89 46.95
N SER A 313 11.41 -12.67 48.03
CA SER A 313 11.15 -13.19 49.38
C SER A 313 10.74 -12.12 50.39
N ASP A 314 10.69 -10.85 49.97
CA ASP A 314 10.21 -9.72 50.74
C ASP A 314 8.70 -9.44 50.47
N ASP A 315 8.19 -8.25 50.79
CA ASP A 315 6.77 -7.92 50.59
C ASP A 315 6.37 -7.64 49.12
N THR A 316 7.33 -7.74 48.19
CA THR A 316 7.12 -7.51 46.75
C THR A 316 5.97 -8.31 46.15
N PRO A 317 5.84 -9.64 46.35
CA PRO A 317 4.75 -10.41 45.75
C PRO A 317 3.36 -9.96 46.22
N ARG A 318 3.25 -9.53 47.49
CA ARG A 318 2.00 -9.01 48.05
C ARG A 318 1.63 -7.66 47.43
N LEU A 319 2.61 -6.78 47.24
CA LEU A 319 2.42 -5.49 46.57
C LEU A 319 2.02 -5.66 45.11
N LEU A 320 2.63 -6.60 44.37
CA LEU A 320 2.26 -6.92 43.00
C LEU A 320 0.84 -7.48 42.88
N ALA A 321 0.46 -8.41 43.78
CA ALA A 321 -0.88 -8.99 43.80
C ALA A 321 -1.99 -7.97 44.10
N SER A 322 -1.65 -6.79 44.64
CA SER A 322 -2.61 -5.72 44.95
C SER A 322 -2.95 -4.82 43.76
N ARG A 323 -2.34 -5.04 42.59
CA ARG A 323 -2.49 -4.20 41.38
C ARG A 323 -3.25 -4.94 40.28
N ASP A 324 -4.17 -4.24 39.62
CA ASP A 324 -4.95 -4.72 38.48
C ASP A 324 -4.55 -4.06 37.14
N ASP A 325 -3.63 -3.10 37.18
CA ASP A 325 -3.15 -2.30 36.05
C ASP A 325 -1.87 -2.85 35.40
N ILE A 326 -1.39 -4.02 35.84
CA ILE A 326 -0.15 -4.66 35.36
C ILE A 326 -0.33 -6.16 35.11
N GLN A 327 0.55 -6.74 34.31
CA GLN A 327 0.72 -8.19 34.18
C GLN A 327 1.91 -8.66 35.01
N VAL A 328 1.80 -9.81 35.68
CA VAL A 328 2.88 -10.34 36.53
C VAL A 328 3.24 -11.77 36.11
N VAL A 329 4.54 -12.03 35.95
CA VAL A 329 5.10 -13.38 35.79
C VAL A 329 6.08 -13.64 36.91
N THR A 330 5.83 -14.65 37.72
CA THR A 330 6.66 -15.00 38.88
C THR A 330 7.53 -16.21 38.59
N HIS A 331 8.81 -16.14 38.94
CA HIS A 331 9.70 -17.29 39.04
C HIS A 331 9.73 -17.82 40.47
N ASP A 332 9.80 -19.14 40.63
CA ASP A 332 10.04 -19.80 41.91
C ASP A 332 10.98 -21.00 41.68
N PRO A 333 12.23 -21.00 42.20
CA PRO A 333 12.91 -19.95 42.97
C PRO A 333 13.49 -18.83 42.07
N ASN A 334 14.31 -17.91 42.63
CA ASN A 334 15.08 -16.91 41.87
C ASN A 334 15.97 -17.55 40.79
N ARG A 335 15.92 -17.03 39.55
CA ARG A 335 16.63 -17.56 38.38
C ARG A 335 17.67 -16.60 37.79
N GLY A 336 17.74 -15.37 38.27
CA GLY A 336 18.68 -14.33 37.87
C GLY A 336 18.11 -13.31 36.87
N TYR A 337 18.73 -12.12 36.84
CA TYR A 337 18.33 -10.98 35.99
C TYR A 337 18.21 -11.35 34.50
N GLY A 338 19.18 -12.09 33.96
CA GLY A 338 19.14 -12.55 32.57
C GLY A 338 17.97 -13.51 32.29
N ALA A 339 17.60 -14.35 33.26
CA ALA A 339 16.42 -15.21 33.15
C ALA A 339 15.12 -14.39 33.16
N ALA A 340 15.02 -13.36 34.00
CA ALA A 340 13.87 -12.46 34.04
C ALA A 340 13.71 -11.69 32.71
N MET A 341 14.82 -11.18 32.17
CA MET A 341 14.84 -10.51 30.86
C MET A 341 14.46 -11.45 29.72
N ARG A 342 14.91 -12.71 29.75
CA ARG A 342 14.51 -13.72 28.76
C ARG A 342 13.01 -14.01 28.83
N THR A 343 12.44 -14.06 30.04
CA THR A 343 10.99 -14.19 30.23
C THR A 343 10.25 -13.00 29.62
N ALA A 344 10.72 -11.76 29.83
CA ALA A 344 10.15 -10.57 29.19
C ALA A 344 10.23 -10.64 27.65
N PHE A 345 11.38 -11.07 27.09
CA PHE A 345 11.56 -11.23 25.65
C PHE A 345 10.63 -12.29 25.07
N CYS A 346 10.47 -13.42 25.77
CA CYS A 346 9.53 -14.48 25.37
C CYS A 346 8.08 -14.02 25.47
N TYR A 347 7.72 -13.27 26.51
CA TYR A 347 6.37 -12.73 26.67
C TYR A 347 6.02 -11.76 25.53
N ALA A 348 6.92 -10.83 25.20
CA ALA A 348 6.74 -9.88 24.11
C ALA A 348 6.52 -10.61 22.76
N LYS A 349 7.35 -11.63 22.48
CA LYS A 349 7.23 -12.47 21.27
C LYS A 349 5.90 -13.23 21.24
N LYS A 350 5.52 -13.90 22.33
CA LYS A 350 4.34 -14.76 22.43
C LYS A 350 3.03 -13.97 22.26
N HIS A 351 2.95 -12.77 22.83
CA HIS A 351 1.74 -11.95 22.82
C HIS A 351 1.69 -10.97 21.64
N GLY A 352 2.63 -11.08 20.69
CA GLY A 352 2.59 -10.33 19.43
C GLY A 352 2.82 -8.83 19.59
N TYR A 353 3.72 -8.44 20.50
CA TYR A 353 4.18 -7.05 20.64
C TYR A 353 5.15 -6.68 19.51
N ASP A 354 5.17 -5.40 19.14
CA ASP A 354 6.03 -4.85 18.09
C ASP A 354 7.31 -4.23 18.69
N LEU A 355 7.16 -3.57 19.84
CA LEU A 355 8.25 -2.95 20.60
C LEU A 355 8.25 -3.45 22.05
N LEU A 356 9.45 -3.57 22.62
CA LEU A 356 9.65 -3.84 24.03
C LEU A 356 10.59 -2.78 24.61
N VAL A 357 10.18 -2.15 25.71
CA VAL A 357 11.04 -1.30 26.54
C VAL A 357 11.32 -2.03 27.84
N THR A 358 12.57 -2.09 28.28
CA THR A 358 12.97 -2.65 29.57
C THR A 358 13.42 -1.52 30.48
N ILE A 359 13.02 -1.55 31.75
CA ILE A 359 13.43 -0.55 32.75
C ILE A 359 13.60 -1.24 34.09
N ASP A 360 14.70 -0.95 34.79
CA ASP A 360 15.00 -1.53 36.11
C ASP A 360 14.09 -0.92 37.19
N CYS A 361 13.69 -1.71 38.18
CA CYS A 361 12.77 -1.29 39.24
C CYS A 361 13.50 -0.69 40.47
N ASP A 362 14.56 0.08 40.24
CA ASP A 362 15.42 0.64 41.29
C ASP A 362 15.32 2.17 41.44
N GLY A 363 14.46 2.81 40.63
CA GLY A 363 14.27 4.26 40.64
C GLY A 363 15.41 5.08 40.03
N GLN A 364 16.39 4.45 39.35
CA GLN A 364 17.53 5.13 38.72
C GLN A 364 17.24 5.63 37.29
N HIS A 365 16.03 5.41 36.79
CA HIS A 365 15.60 5.78 35.44
C HIS A 365 14.31 6.61 35.48
N GLU A 366 14.10 7.44 34.45
CA GLU A 366 12.93 8.32 34.28
C GLU A 366 11.86 7.62 33.42
N PRO A 367 10.74 7.16 34.01
CA PRO A 367 9.70 6.46 33.26
C PRO A 367 9.04 7.33 32.17
N GLN A 368 9.10 8.66 32.28
CA GLN A 368 8.57 9.62 31.30
C GLN A 368 9.15 9.38 29.88
N ARG A 369 10.33 8.78 29.79
CA ARG A 369 11.08 8.59 28.55
C ARG A 369 10.83 7.25 27.86
N ILE A 370 9.96 6.41 28.42
CA ILE A 370 9.58 5.11 27.83
C ILE A 370 9.13 5.27 26.37
N ARG A 371 8.20 6.21 26.12
CA ARG A 371 7.68 6.48 24.77
C ARG A 371 8.72 7.11 23.85
N GLU A 372 9.62 7.92 24.38
CA GLU A 372 10.73 8.53 23.63
C GLU A 372 11.69 7.45 23.12
N LEU A 373 12.18 6.57 24.00
CA LEU A 373 13.07 5.47 23.63
C LEU A 373 12.40 4.51 22.64
N ALA A 374 11.12 4.18 22.85
CA ALA A 374 10.34 3.35 21.92
C ALA A 374 10.23 3.99 20.53
N ALA A 375 9.96 5.29 20.45
CA ALA A 375 9.82 6.02 19.19
C ALA A 375 11.14 6.09 18.39
N MET A 376 12.30 5.91 19.05
CA MET A 376 13.60 5.86 18.39
C MET A 376 13.85 4.52 17.67
N CYS A 377 13.10 3.44 17.96
CA CYS A 377 13.16 2.15 17.23
C CYS A 377 12.47 2.19 15.85
N LYS A 378 12.70 3.24 15.06
CA LYS A 378 12.11 3.48 13.74
C LYS A 378 13.09 3.19 12.59
N GLY A 379 12.55 2.92 11.39
CA GLY A 379 13.36 2.64 10.20
C GLY A 379 14.24 1.40 10.39
N ASP A 380 15.54 1.55 10.23
CA ASP A 380 16.50 0.45 10.35
C ASP A 380 17.08 0.29 11.77
N VAL A 381 16.57 0.97 12.80
CA VAL A 381 17.07 0.86 14.18
C VAL A 381 16.43 -0.31 14.92
N ASP A 382 17.25 -1.26 15.38
CA ASP A 382 16.79 -2.50 16.03
C ASP A 382 16.82 -2.41 17.56
N ILE A 383 17.85 -1.77 18.12
CA ILE A 383 18.05 -1.61 19.57
C ILE A 383 18.43 -0.15 19.86
N VAL A 384 17.70 0.48 20.78
CA VAL A 384 18.03 1.78 21.35
C VAL A 384 18.47 1.55 22.79
N SER A 385 19.74 1.77 23.07
CA SER A 385 20.30 1.65 24.42
C SER A 385 20.30 3.00 25.12
N GLY A 386 19.72 3.09 26.30
CA GLY A 386 20.02 4.21 27.19
C GLY A 386 21.53 4.27 27.46
N SER A 387 22.07 5.48 27.54
CA SER A 387 23.43 5.71 28.02
C SER A 387 23.47 6.84 29.05
N ARG A 388 24.04 6.50 30.20
CA ARG A 388 24.30 7.42 31.32
C ARG A 388 25.53 8.31 31.10
N TYR A 389 26.27 8.12 30.01
CA TYR A 389 27.58 8.74 29.77
C TYR A 389 27.67 9.52 28.46
N LEU A 390 26.57 9.65 27.70
CA LEU A 390 26.49 10.53 26.52
C LEU A 390 26.54 12.01 26.92
N ALA A 391 27.10 12.86 26.04
CA ALA A 391 27.41 14.27 26.33
C ALA A 391 26.20 15.12 26.75
N ASP A 392 24.99 14.77 26.28
CA ASP A 392 23.75 15.50 26.56
C ASP A 392 22.99 14.99 27.81
N SER A 393 23.58 14.07 28.59
CA SER A 393 22.99 13.56 29.84
C SER A 393 23.15 14.57 30.99
N THR A 394 22.27 15.58 31.08
CA THR A 394 22.26 16.55 32.19
C THR A 394 21.17 16.23 33.21
N ALA A 395 21.55 15.73 34.40
CA ALA A 395 20.97 16.08 35.72
C ALA A 395 21.56 15.25 36.89
N SER A 396 21.41 15.83 38.08
CA SER A 396 22.12 15.65 39.36
C SER A 396 21.89 14.34 40.12
N GLY A 397 22.98 13.70 40.56
CA GLY A 397 22.98 12.59 41.51
C GLY A 397 24.38 12.37 42.13
N LEU A 398 24.47 11.53 43.16
CA LEU A 398 25.75 11.12 43.76
C LEU A 398 26.67 10.48 42.71
N ALA A 399 27.98 10.70 42.79
CA ALA A 399 28.93 10.08 41.86
C ALA A 399 28.87 8.55 41.96
N ALA A 400 28.76 7.88 40.81
CA ALA A 400 28.86 6.42 40.71
C ALA A 400 30.07 5.89 41.50
N PRO A 401 29.98 4.74 42.19
CA PRO A 401 31.14 4.13 42.83
C PRO A 401 32.30 4.00 41.82
N GLN A 402 33.48 4.55 42.15
CA GLN A 402 34.59 4.71 41.20
C GLN A 402 34.97 3.37 40.53
N ASP A 403 34.96 2.28 41.29
CA ASP A 403 35.27 0.93 40.80
C ASP A 403 34.22 0.39 39.81
N ARG A 404 32.93 0.68 40.02
CA ARG A 404 31.85 0.24 39.11
C ARG A 404 31.91 1.00 37.79
N LYS A 405 32.17 2.31 37.86
CA LYS A 405 32.37 3.16 36.67
C LYS A 405 33.59 2.70 35.87
N ALA A 406 34.71 2.43 36.53
CA ALA A 406 35.95 1.98 35.88
C ALA A 406 35.78 0.62 35.17
N ILE A 407 35.07 -0.33 35.79
CA ILE A 407 34.82 -1.65 35.19
C ILE A 407 33.84 -1.54 34.01
N ASN A 408 32.75 -0.79 34.13
CA ASN A 408 31.81 -0.58 33.03
C ASN A 408 32.53 0.05 31.81
N GLN A 409 33.32 1.10 32.03
CA GLN A 409 34.11 1.73 30.97
C GLN A 409 35.14 0.77 30.35
N THR A 410 35.78 -0.07 31.16
CA THR A 410 36.75 -1.05 30.65
C THR A 410 36.08 -2.08 29.76
N ILE A 411 34.96 -2.68 30.19
CA ILE A 411 34.23 -3.68 29.40
C ILE A 411 33.55 -3.06 28.18
N THR A 412 32.98 -1.87 28.29
CA THR A 412 32.37 -1.16 27.15
C THR A 412 33.41 -0.90 26.05
N ARG A 413 34.62 -0.47 26.44
CA ARG A 413 35.75 -0.33 25.49
C ARG A 413 36.15 -1.67 24.86
N GLU A 414 36.28 -2.74 25.64
CA GLU A 414 36.60 -4.06 25.10
C GLU A 414 35.52 -4.56 24.12
N ILE A 415 34.23 -4.32 24.41
CA ILE A 415 33.12 -4.63 23.51
C ILE A 415 33.24 -3.86 22.19
N ASN A 416 33.49 -2.55 22.25
CA ASN A 416 33.66 -1.74 21.05
C ASN A 416 34.84 -2.21 20.21
N GLU A 417 35.99 -2.50 20.84
CA GLU A 417 37.19 -2.99 20.17
C GLU A 417 36.99 -4.36 19.51
N ARG A 418 36.25 -5.27 20.17
CA ARG A 418 36.04 -6.65 19.70
C ARG A 418 34.91 -6.77 18.67
N LEU A 419 33.87 -5.95 18.78
CA LEU A 419 32.61 -6.10 18.03
C LEU A 419 32.32 -4.95 17.05
N GLY A 420 33.13 -3.88 17.04
CA GLY A 420 32.97 -2.76 16.11
C GLY A 420 31.87 -1.77 16.48
N PHE A 421 31.41 -1.78 17.74
CA PHE A 421 30.45 -0.79 18.23
C PHE A 421 31.10 0.53 18.65
N SER A 422 30.27 1.54 18.93
CA SER A 422 30.67 2.83 19.52
C SER A 422 29.83 3.14 20.76
N LEU A 423 29.58 2.13 21.59
CA LEU A 423 28.78 2.28 22.82
C LEU A 423 29.54 3.10 23.87
N THR A 424 28.79 3.87 24.65
CA THR A 424 29.28 4.61 25.82
C THR A 424 28.84 3.94 27.13
N ASP A 425 27.76 3.14 27.13
CA ASP A 425 27.31 2.38 28.31
C ASP A 425 26.75 0.98 27.95
N ALA A 426 27.57 -0.07 28.15
CA ALA A 426 27.17 -1.44 27.82
C ALA A 426 26.13 -2.05 28.79
N PHE A 427 25.89 -1.46 29.98
CA PHE A 427 25.12 -2.08 31.07
C PHE A 427 23.84 -1.33 31.46
N CYS A 428 23.42 -0.30 30.72
CA CYS A 428 22.17 0.39 31.02
C CYS A 428 20.97 -0.54 30.85
N GLY A 429 20.13 -0.74 31.88
CA GLY A 429 18.92 -1.56 31.81
C GLY A 429 17.77 -0.90 31.03
N PHE A 430 17.81 0.44 30.88
CA PHE A 430 16.81 1.18 30.12
C PHE A 430 17.06 1.08 28.61
N LYS A 431 16.39 0.15 27.93
CA LYS A 431 16.57 -0.10 26.50
C LYS A 431 15.23 -0.28 25.80
N ALA A 432 15.17 0.09 24.52
CA ALA A 432 14.07 -0.25 23.64
C ALA A 432 14.54 -1.22 22.55
N TYR A 433 13.68 -2.19 22.23
CA TYR A 433 13.93 -3.25 21.28
C TYR A 433 12.79 -3.35 20.29
N ARG A 434 13.13 -3.55 19.02
CA ARG A 434 12.19 -4.13 18.06
C ARG A 434 12.04 -5.62 18.39
N VAL A 435 10.82 -6.08 18.65
CA VAL A 435 10.58 -7.49 19.03
C VAL A 435 11.02 -8.45 17.91
N ALA A 436 10.95 -8.03 16.65
CA ALA A 436 11.48 -8.79 15.52
C ALA A 436 13.00 -9.00 15.61
N ALA A 437 13.76 -8.00 16.08
CA ALA A 437 15.21 -8.10 16.25
C ALA A 437 15.62 -9.03 17.39
N LEU A 438 14.70 -9.29 18.35
CA LEU A 438 14.92 -10.27 19.41
C LEU A 438 14.78 -11.72 18.94
N ARG A 439 14.12 -11.99 17.80
CA ARG A 439 13.85 -13.36 17.30
C ARG A 439 15.11 -14.20 17.05
N PRO A 440 16.16 -13.69 16.39
CA PRO A 440 17.39 -14.47 16.18
C PRO A 440 18.21 -14.69 17.46
N LEU A 441 17.99 -13.90 18.52
CA LEU A 441 18.78 -13.95 19.75
C LEU A 441 18.46 -15.17 20.61
N GLN A 442 19.49 -15.92 20.99
CA GLN A 442 19.45 -17.09 21.86
C GLN A 442 20.25 -16.84 23.15
N LEU A 443 19.71 -15.99 24.02
CA LEU A 443 20.38 -15.62 25.29
C LEU A 443 20.26 -16.75 26.31
N ARG A 444 21.40 -17.13 26.89
CA ARG A 444 21.55 -18.25 27.85
C ARG A 444 22.17 -17.82 29.16
N GLU A 445 22.77 -16.62 29.23
CA GLU A 445 23.26 -16.05 30.47
C GLU A 445 22.09 -15.67 31.37
N ASP A 446 21.98 -16.33 32.52
CA ASP A 446 20.90 -16.13 33.48
C ASP A 446 21.21 -14.99 34.46
N GLY A 447 22.47 -14.61 34.62
CA GLY A 447 22.91 -13.58 35.57
C GLY A 447 22.99 -12.16 34.99
N TYR A 448 23.57 -11.25 35.79
CA TYR A 448 23.74 -9.83 35.46
C TYR A 448 24.64 -9.58 34.24
N ALA A 449 25.44 -10.57 33.82
CA ALA A 449 26.30 -10.46 32.65
C ALA A 449 25.57 -10.64 31.30
N MET A 450 24.26 -10.92 31.31
CA MET A 450 23.45 -11.11 30.11
C MET A 450 23.57 -9.99 29.05
N PRO A 451 23.65 -8.68 29.40
CA PRO A 451 23.84 -7.63 28.41
C PRO A 451 25.09 -7.82 27.53
N LEU A 452 26.14 -8.49 28.04
CA LEU A 452 27.35 -8.76 27.27
C LEU A 452 27.11 -9.82 26.19
N GLU A 453 26.36 -10.87 26.50
CA GLU A 453 25.94 -11.87 25.51
C GLU A 453 25.01 -11.26 24.46
N LEU A 454 24.13 -10.34 24.88
CA LEU A 454 23.27 -9.56 23.99
C LEU A 454 24.09 -8.80 22.95
N TRP A 455 25.13 -8.06 23.35
CA TRP A 455 25.96 -7.30 22.40
C TRP A 455 26.71 -8.19 21.41
N VAL A 456 27.27 -9.30 21.86
CA VAL A 456 27.94 -10.26 20.97
C VAL A 456 26.99 -10.79 19.90
N GLN A 457 25.76 -11.17 20.29
CA GLN A 457 24.78 -11.68 19.34
C GLN A 457 24.21 -10.57 18.44
N ALA A 458 24.03 -9.35 18.96
CA ALA A 458 23.61 -8.20 18.16
C ALA A 458 24.63 -7.90 17.04
N ALA A 459 25.93 -7.90 17.36
CA ALA A 459 26.99 -7.72 16.36
C ALA A 459 27.01 -8.86 15.33
N TYR A 460 26.88 -10.11 15.79
CA TYR A 460 26.85 -11.27 14.90
C TYR A 460 25.69 -11.23 13.89
N HIS A 461 24.51 -10.78 14.33
CA HIS A 461 23.33 -10.66 13.48
C HIS A 461 23.26 -9.32 12.72
N GLY A 462 24.26 -8.45 12.85
CA GLY A 462 24.30 -7.15 12.17
C GLY A 462 23.17 -6.21 12.59
N LEU A 463 22.70 -6.31 13.84
CA LEU A 463 21.62 -5.45 14.34
C LEU A 463 22.10 -4.01 14.45
N ASN A 464 21.24 -3.07 14.03
CA ASN A 464 21.56 -1.65 14.12
C ASN A 464 21.27 -1.13 15.54
N VAL A 465 22.32 -0.65 16.21
CA VAL A 465 22.28 -0.21 17.60
C VAL A 465 22.60 1.28 17.67
N ILE A 466 21.75 2.05 18.34
CA ILE A 466 22.02 3.45 18.68
C ILE A 466 21.92 3.66 20.19
N GLU A 467 22.50 4.75 20.69
CA GLU A 467 22.36 5.17 22.08
C GLU A 467 21.49 6.42 22.22
N ALA A 468 20.71 6.47 23.30
CA ALA A 468 19.94 7.64 23.73
C ALA A 468 20.46 8.11 25.09
N ALA A 469 20.72 9.41 25.25
CA ALA A 469 21.23 9.94 26.52
C ALA A 469 20.16 9.77 27.60
N VAL A 470 20.47 9.17 28.76
CA VAL A 470 19.58 9.05 29.93
C VAL A 470 20.27 9.63 31.19
N PRO A 471 19.54 10.30 32.11
CA PRO A 471 20.17 10.89 33.29
C PRO A 471 20.84 9.87 34.21
N LEU A 472 21.90 10.30 34.89
CA LEU A 472 22.63 9.50 35.86
C LEU A 472 22.09 9.73 37.28
N ILE A 473 21.09 8.94 37.68
CA ILE A 473 20.48 9.01 39.00
C ILE A 473 21.05 7.86 39.85
N TYR A 474 21.88 8.16 40.85
CA TYR A 474 22.29 7.18 41.87
C TYR A 474 21.57 7.47 43.19
N LEU A 475 20.74 6.52 43.63
CA LEU A 475 20.16 6.50 44.97
C LEU A 475 21.15 5.79 45.92
N ASN A 476 21.31 6.33 47.12
CA ASN A 476 22.40 5.97 48.03
C ASN A 476 22.15 4.61 48.71
N GLU A 477 22.63 3.49 48.13
CA GLU A 477 22.39 2.16 48.71
C GLU A 477 23.57 1.17 48.60
N LYS A 478 23.76 0.40 49.68
CA LYS A 478 24.67 -0.75 49.81
C LYS A 478 24.16 -1.97 49.03
N ARG A 479 23.93 -1.85 47.72
CA ARG A 479 23.49 -3.00 46.90
C ARG A 479 24.66 -3.92 46.57
N SER A 480 24.59 -5.19 46.97
CA SER A 480 25.50 -6.27 46.60
C SER A 480 24.99 -6.95 45.33
N PHE A 481 25.88 -7.35 44.41
CA PHE A 481 25.52 -8.15 43.23
C PHE A 481 25.24 -9.62 43.59
N GLY A 482 25.51 -10.00 44.85
CA GLY A 482 25.51 -11.37 45.35
C GLY A 482 26.78 -12.13 44.96
N GLY A 483 27.37 -12.85 45.92
CA GLY A 483 28.43 -13.85 45.67
C GLY A 483 29.73 -13.29 45.06
N GLU A 484 30.25 -13.95 44.02
CA GLU A 484 31.57 -13.66 43.44
C GLU A 484 31.68 -12.32 42.68
N LEU A 485 30.55 -11.67 42.36
CA LEU A 485 30.49 -10.43 41.57
C LEU A 485 30.75 -9.16 42.40
N ASP A 486 30.81 -9.28 43.72
CA ASP A 486 31.20 -8.17 44.61
C ASP A 486 32.71 -7.91 44.59
N ASP A 487 33.52 -8.92 44.21
CA ASP A 487 34.95 -8.78 43.96
C ASP A 487 35.21 -8.23 42.55
N ALA A 488 35.86 -7.07 42.48
CA ALA A 488 36.14 -6.36 41.22
C ALA A 488 36.94 -7.19 40.20
N GLN A 489 37.90 -8.01 40.63
CA GLN A 489 38.72 -8.81 39.74
C GLN A 489 38.00 -10.07 39.26
N ARG A 490 37.25 -10.73 40.15
CA ARG A 490 36.41 -11.89 39.78
C ARG A 490 35.32 -11.48 38.80
N ARG A 491 34.65 -10.36 39.04
CA ARG A 491 33.63 -9.79 38.14
C ARG A 491 34.18 -9.51 36.73
N LEU A 492 35.36 -8.91 36.63
CA LEU A 492 35.97 -8.62 35.32
C LEU A 492 36.32 -9.91 34.55
N ARG A 493 36.84 -10.94 35.25
CA ARG A 493 37.10 -12.26 34.63
C ARG A 493 35.81 -12.90 34.13
N HIS A 494 34.77 -12.92 34.97
CA HIS A 494 33.47 -13.47 34.61
C HIS A 494 32.87 -12.78 33.38
N TYR A 495 32.93 -11.44 33.30
CA TYR A 495 32.46 -10.70 32.12
C TYR A 495 33.20 -11.05 30.84
N ARG A 496 34.52 -11.19 30.90
CA ARG A 496 35.33 -11.62 29.74
C ARG A 496 34.99 -13.06 29.32
N GLU A 497 34.82 -13.97 30.28
CA GLU A 497 34.42 -15.35 30.01
C GLU A 497 33.05 -15.43 29.30
N VAL A 498 32.09 -14.58 29.69
CA VAL A 498 30.77 -14.50 29.04
C VAL A 498 30.91 -14.01 27.60
N ILE A 499 31.70 -12.96 27.36
CA ILE A 499 31.97 -12.44 26.00
C ILE A 499 32.65 -13.52 25.14
N ASP A 500 33.73 -14.13 25.64
CA ASP A 500 34.50 -15.13 24.90
C ASP A 500 33.63 -16.36 24.55
N ARG A 501 32.83 -16.83 25.51
CA ARG A 501 31.90 -17.94 25.31
C ARG A 501 30.81 -17.59 24.31
N ALA A 502 30.27 -16.38 24.35
CA ALA A 502 29.27 -15.93 23.39
C ALA A 502 29.86 -15.81 21.98
N GLN A 503 31.08 -15.28 21.83
CA GLN A 503 31.75 -15.13 20.53
C GLN A 503 32.09 -16.49 19.90
N ALA A 504 32.58 -17.43 20.71
CA ALA A 504 32.87 -18.79 20.28
C ALA A 504 31.62 -19.52 19.76
N ARG A 505 30.45 -19.28 20.38
CA ARG A 505 29.17 -19.87 19.96
C ARG A 505 28.60 -19.22 18.70
N ALA A 506 28.76 -17.90 18.55
CA ALA A 506 28.30 -17.16 17.39
C ALA A 506 29.17 -17.39 16.14
N GLY A 507 30.44 -17.79 16.29
CA GLY A 507 31.34 -18.01 15.15
C GLY A 507 32.01 -16.73 14.62
N VAL A 508 32.03 -15.66 15.41
CA VAL A 508 32.71 -14.39 15.07
C VAL A 508 34.23 -14.58 15.16
N ARG A 509 34.97 -14.43 14.06
CA ARG A 509 36.46 -14.42 14.05
C ARG A 509 37.00 -12.99 14.12
N HIS A 510 38.18 -12.86 14.75
CA HIS A 510 38.86 -11.60 15.13
C HIS A 510 38.99 -10.55 14.00
N PRO A 511 38.86 -9.23 14.27
CA PRO A 511 38.87 -8.14 13.27
C PRO A 511 40.15 -7.95 12.44
N ALA A 512 41.23 -8.67 12.75
CA ALA A 512 42.55 -8.43 12.16
C ALA A 512 42.62 -8.69 10.64
N ASN A 513 41.64 -9.39 10.07
CA ASN A 513 41.57 -9.67 8.63
C ASN A 513 40.62 -8.74 7.84
N MET A 514 39.90 -7.81 8.49
CA MET A 514 39.01 -6.86 7.81
C MET A 514 39.77 -5.62 7.28
N ALA A 515 40.80 -5.17 8.01
CA ALA A 515 41.56 -3.95 7.69
C ALA A 515 42.39 -4.03 6.39
N ALA A 516 42.67 -5.24 5.90
CA ALA A 516 43.38 -5.42 4.63
C ALA A 516 42.50 -5.12 3.40
N SER A 517 41.17 -5.32 3.50
CA SER A 517 40.27 -5.12 2.35
C SER A 517 39.80 -3.67 2.19
N GLU A 518 39.62 -2.93 3.29
CA GLU A 518 39.10 -1.56 3.25
C GLU A 518 40.15 -0.52 2.83
N SER A 519 41.43 -0.75 3.12
CA SER A 519 42.51 0.15 2.69
C SER A 519 42.76 0.09 1.17
N GLN A 520 42.51 -1.06 0.54
CA GLN A 520 42.57 -1.22 -0.91
C GLN A 520 41.41 -0.49 -1.61
N LEU A 521 40.19 -0.61 -1.07
CA LEU A 521 38.99 0.04 -1.62
C LEU A 521 39.04 1.57 -1.53
N ARG A 522 39.56 2.14 -0.42
CA ARG A 522 39.71 3.61 -0.28
C ARG A 522 40.81 4.20 -1.17
N THR A 523 41.85 3.41 -1.46
CA THR A 523 42.95 3.86 -2.33
C THR A 523 42.54 3.83 -3.80
N GLU A 524 41.72 2.86 -4.23
CA GLU A 524 41.16 2.82 -5.58
C GLU A 524 40.12 3.93 -5.82
N GLN A 525 39.19 4.14 -4.88
CA GLN A 525 38.15 5.18 -5.02
C GLN A 525 38.72 6.61 -5.06
N ARG A 526 39.86 6.86 -4.41
CA ARG A 526 40.55 8.16 -4.48
C ARG A 526 41.26 8.36 -5.82
N ARG A 527 41.83 7.30 -6.41
CA ARG A 527 42.39 7.32 -7.77
C ARG A 527 41.33 7.55 -8.85
N THR A 528 40.11 7.00 -8.68
CA THR A 528 39.00 7.24 -9.63
C THR A 528 38.46 8.67 -9.55
N ARG A 529 38.43 9.26 -8.35
CA ARG A 529 37.95 10.65 -8.14
C ARG A 529 38.91 11.72 -8.68
N ASP A 530 40.22 11.48 -8.57
CA ASP A 530 41.24 12.42 -9.07
C ASP A 530 41.45 12.30 -10.59
N ALA A 531 41.15 11.15 -11.21
CA ALA A 531 41.18 10.97 -12.66
C ALA A 531 40.02 11.70 -13.39
N ILE A 532 38.87 11.87 -12.73
CA ILE A 532 37.66 12.50 -13.32
C ILE A 532 37.74 14.05 -13.28
N ARG A 533 38.57 14.65 -12.43
CA ARG A 533 38.75 16.11 -12.34
C ARG A 533 39.86 16.69 -13.24
N GLY A 534 40.61 15.84 -13.94
CA GLY A 534 41.83 16.23 -14.67
C GLY A 534 41.71 16.47 -16.18
N SER A 535 40.57 16.18 -16.83
CA SER A 535 40.47 16.32 -18.29
C SER A 535 39.13 16.90 -18.72
N GLY A 536 39.14 18.15 -19.20
CA GLY A 536 38.01 18.69 -19.98
C GLY A 536 37.71 20.18 -19.84
N ALA A 537 38.70 21.05 -19.67
CA ALA A 537 38.53 22.47 -19.94
C ALA A 537 39.08 22.80 -21.33
N ARG A 538 38.21 23.03 -22.33
CA ARG A 538 38.27 24.10 -23.35
C ARG A 538 37.35 23.86 -24.56
N ALA A 539 36.91 25.00 -25.08
CA ALA A 539 36.34 25.29 -26.40
C ALA A 539 34.84 24.99 -26.59
N GLY A 540 34.05 26.06 -26.52
CA GLY A 540 32.73 26.11 -27.12
C GLY A 540 32.80 26.26 -28.63
N GLN A 541 31.75 25.77 -29.30
CA GLN A 541 31.24 26.25 -30.58
C GLN A 541 29.92 25.51 -30.85
N THR A 542 28.86 26.27 -31.08
CA THR A 542 27.59 25.84 -31.64
C THR A 542 27.78 25.40 -33.10
N PRO A 543 27.07 24.37 -33.56
CA PRO A 543 26.45 24.37 -34.89
C PRO A 543 24.93 24.09 -34.73
N ALA A 544 24.04 24.99 -35.12
CA ALA A 544 23.59 25.29 -36.49
C ALA A 544 22.72 24.18 -37.09
N ASP A 545 21.55 24.62 -37.56
CA ASP A 545 20.50 23.87 -38.27
C ASP A 545 21.00 22.92 -39.36
N GLY A 546 20.30 21.80 -39.51
CA GLY A 546 20.25 21.00 -40.73
C GLY A 546 20.61 19.53 -40.53
N ASP A 547 19.60 18.65 -40.44
CA ASP A 547 19.28 17.78 -41.58
C ASP A 547 17.98 16.99 -41.33
N ARG A 548 16.97 17.32 -42.15
CA ARG A 548 15.83 16.44 -42.42
C ARG A 548 16.28 15.46 -43.50
N ALA A 549 16.34 14.17 -43.18
CA ALA A 549 16.32 13.13 -44.19
C ALA A 549 15.59 11.87 -43.70
N SER A 550 14.61 11.49 -44.52
CA SER A 550 13.97 10.18 -44.67
C SER A 550 13.26 9.56 -43.46
N SER A 551 12.02 9.99 -43.26
CA SER A 551 10.96 9.13 -42.74
C SER A 551 10.71 8.00 -43.75
N GLU A 552 11.28 6.82 -43.51
CA GLU A 552 10.75 5.60 -44.12
C GLU A 552 9.35 5.36 -43.54
N SER A 553 8.38 5.33 -44.45
CA SER A 553 6.98 5.09 -44.20
C SER A 553 6.80 3.73 -43.53
N ILE A 554 6.55 3.73 -42.23
CA ILE A 554 5.96 2.57 -41.57
C ILE A 554 4.57 2.40 -42.18
N ASP A 555 4.44 1.33 -42.96
CA ASP A 555 3.19 0.81 -43.50
C ASP A 555 2.14 0.69 -42.38
N ARG A 556 1.15 1.60 -42.38
CA ARG A 556 0.07 1.66 -41.40
C ARG A 556 -1.01 0.60 -41.66
N SER A 557 -0.84 -0.30 -42.64
CA SER A 557 -1.90 -1.22 -43.07
C SER A 557 -1.87 -2.63 -42.45
N ALA A 558 -0.96 -2.95 -41.52
CA ALA A 558 -0.73 -4.35 -41.11
C ALA A 558 -0.69 -4.68 -39.59
N THR A 559 -1.34 -3.96 -38.68
CA THR A 559 -1.69 -4.56 -37.36
C THR A 559 -2.81 -3.87 -36.62
N GLU A 560 -3.95 -4.53 -36.58
CA GLU A 560 -4.97 -4.27 -35.57
C GLU A 560 -4.74 -5.24 -34.40
N TYR A 561 -4.52 -4.72 -33.19
CA TYR A 561 -4.44 -5.56 -31.98
C TYR A 561 -5.84 -6.08 -31.63
N ALA A 562 -5.99 -7.39 -31.53
CA ALA A 562 -7.26 -8.05 -31.22
C ALA A 562 -7.78 -7.65 -29.83
N ARG A 563 -9.07 -7.28 -29.77
CA ARG A 563 -9.77 -6.94 -28.52
C ARG A 563 -10.62 -8.11 -28.06
N TYR A 564 -10.31 -8.62 -26.87
CA TYR A 564 -11.06 -9.72 -26.26
C TYR A 564 -11.87 -9.24 -25.06
N LYS A 565 -13.10 -9.73 -24.92
CA LYS A 565 -13.98 -9.48 -23.77
C LYS A 565 -14.60 -10.79 -23.33
N ALA A 566 -14.62 -11.04 -22.02
CA ALA A 566 -15.30 -12.19 -21.49
C ALA A 566 -16.82 -12.10 -21.78
N PRO A 567 -17.49 -13.22 -22.06
CA PRO A 567 -18.95 -13.24 -22.21
C PRO A 567 -19.64 -12.69 -20.96
N ALA A 568 -20.71 -11.92 -21.14
CA ALA A 568 -21.48 -11.37 -20.02
C ALA A 568 -22.52 -12.36 -19.48
N ALA A 569 -23.08 -13.18 -20.37
CA ALA A 569 -24.04 -14.21 -20.03
C ALA A 569 -23.37 -15.34 -19.22
N ASP A 570 -24.14 -15.92 -18.30
CA ASP A 570 -23.77 -17.17 -17.66
C ASP A 570 -23.78 -18.31 -18.69
N ASP A 571 -22.99 -19.36 -18.47
CA ASP A 571 -22.83 -20.49 -19.42
C ASP A 571 -22.43 -20.08 -20.84
N ALA A 572 -21.59 -19.05 -20.95
CA ALA A 572 -21.06 -18.61 -22.24
C ALA A 572 -19.53 -18.66 -22.25
N ALA A 573 -18.97 -19.09 -23.38
CA ALA A 573 -17.55 -19.15 -23.64
C ALA A 573 -17.15 -18.26 -24.83
N LEU A 574 -15.96 -17.67 -24.73
CA LEU A 574 -15.23 -17.09 -25.83
C LEU A 574 -14.15 -18.10 -26.23
N VAL A 575 -14.10 -18.45 -27.51
CA VAL A 575 -13.04 -19.29 -28.12
C VAL A 575 -12.62 -18.61 -29.42
N ALA A 576 -11.38 -18.13 -29.47
CA ALA A 576 -10.85 -17.38 -30.60
C ALA A 576 -9.42 -17.86 -30.95
N PRO A 577 -9.16 -18.41 -32.15
CA PRO A 577 -10.14 -18.73 -33.19
C PRO A 577 -11.09 -19.86 -32.76
N GLY A 578 -12.19 -20.06 -33.50
CA GLY A 578 -13.23 -21.05 -33.17
C GLY A 578 -12.76 -22.51 -33.33
N TRP A 579 -13.52 -23.45 -32.75
CA TRP A 579 -13.15 -24.87 -32.69
C TRP A 579 -12.74 -25.54 -34.02
N PRO A 580 -13.47 -25.37 -35.14
CA PRO A 580 -13.09 -26.02 -36.40
C PRO A 580 -11.70 -25.60 -36.90
N GLU A 581 -11.38 -24.31 -36.75
CA GLU A 581 -10.08 -23.76 -37.14
C GLU A 581 -8.96 -24.27 -36.25
N LEU A 582 -9.20 -24.41 -34.94
CA LEU A 582 -8.23 -25.00 -34.02
C LEU A 582 -7.90 -26.46 -34.38
N LEU A 583 -8.91 -27.25 -34.75
CA LEU A 583 -8.72 -28.64 -35.18
C LEU A 583 -7.96 -28.73 -36.51
N ASP A 584 -8.28 -27.87 -37.46
CA ASP A 584 -7.57 -27.83 -38.75
C ASP A 584 -6.11 -27.43 -38.58
N ARG A 585 -5.80 -26.51 -37.66
CA ARG A 585 -4.42 -26.16 -37.30
C ARG A 585 -3.67 -27.34 -36.70
N LEU A 586 -4.29 -28.10 -35.79
CA LEU A 586 -3.67 -29.26 -35.15
C LEU A 586 -3.41 -30.43 -36.12
N ARG A 587 -4.12 -30.49 -37.25
CA ARG A 587 -3.89 -31.47 -38.32
C ARG A 587 -2.74 -31.09 -39.25
N GLN A 588 -2.33 -29.82 -39.25
CA GLN A 588 -1.25 -29.34 -40.11
C GLN A 588 0.11 -29.51 -39.44
N PRO A 589 1.18 -29.79 -40.21
CA PRO A 589 2.52 -29.80 -39.66
C PRO A 589 2.88 -28.43 -39.12
N ARG A 590 3.48 -28.42 -37.93
CA ARG A 590 3.93 -27.21 -37.26
C ARG A 590 4.91 -26.43 -38.12
N LYS A 591 4.61 -25.16 -38.39
CA LYS A 591 5.50 -24.25 -39.11
C LYS A 591 6.54 -23.69 -38.15
N ILE A 592 7.70 -24.35 -38.08
CA ILE A 592 8.85 -23.87 -37.33
C ILE A 592 9.70 -23.02 -38.27
N GLY A 593 9.87 -21.73 -37.98
CA GLY A 593 10.70 -20.85 -38.80
C GLY A 593 12.19 -21.22 -38.74
N ASP A 594 12.97 -20.69 -39.69
CA ASP A 594 14.41 -21.00 -39.85
C ASP A 594 15.34 -20.31 -38.82
N ALA A 595 14.77 -19.75 -37.76
CA ALA A 595 15.53 -19.09 -36.70
C ALA A 595 16.42 -20.08 -35.94
N ARG A 596 17.41 -19.52 -35.24
CA ARG A 596 18.31 -20.24 -34.34
C ARG A 596 18.18 -19.68 -32.93
N LEU A 597 18.35 -20.53 -31.92
CA LEU A 597 18.41 -20.14 -30.52
C LEU A 597 19.69 -20.69 -29.91
N GLY A 598 20.57 -19.81 -29.42
CA GLY A 598 21.85 -20.22 -28.84
C GLY A 598 22.65 -21.08 -29.81
N GLY A 599 22.72 -20.66 -31.07
CA GLY A 599 23.46 -21.33 -32.14
C GLY A 599 22.79 -22.56 -32.76
N VAL A 600 21.65 -23.06 -32.26
CA VAL A 600 20.99 -24.29 -32.76
C VAL A 600 19.74 -23.97 -33.58
N PRO A 601 19.50 -24.64 -34.74
CA PRO A 601 18.25 -24.48 -35.50
C PRO A 601 17.02 -24.77 -34.65
N LEU A 602 16.01 -23.91 -34.72
CA LEU A 602 14.81 -24.02 -33.89
C LEU A 602 14.07 -25.36 -34.08
N ALA A 603 14.03 -25.90 -35.31
CA ALA A 603 13.43 -27.20 -35.58
C ALA A 603 14.11 -28.34 -34.81
N LYS A 604 15.46 -28.36 -34.76
CA LYS A 604 16.22 -29.35 -34.01
C LYS A 604 16.00 -29.19 -32.49
N LEU A 605 16.02 -27.94 -32.02
CA LEU A 605 15.80 -27.62 -30.61
C LEU A 605 14.40 -28.00 -30.14
N ALA A 606 13.37 -27.71 -30.95
CA ALA A 606 11.99 -28.06 -30.64
C ALA A 606 11.80 -29.57 -30.51
N GLY A 607 12.44 -30.37 -31.36
CA GLY A 607 12.39 -31.84 -31.26
C GLY A 607 12.87 -32.35 -29.91
N SER A 608 14.07 -31.94 -29.47
CA SER A 608 14.62 -32.37 -28.17
C SER A 608 13.88 -31.76 -26.98
N ALA A 609 13.47 -30.48 -27.07
CA ALA A 609 12.72 -29.81 -26.01
C ALA A 609 11.35 -30.45 -25.77
N ARG A 610 10.66 -30.90 -26.82
CA ARG A 610 9.37 -31.59 -26.72
C ARG A 610 9.50 -32.97 -26.11
N GLN A 611 10.50 -33.75 -26.54
CA GLN A 611 10.75 -35.06 -25.93
C GLN A 611 11.01 -34.92 -24.43
N HIS A 612 11.87 -33.98 -24.05
CA HIS A 612 12.13 -33.69 -22.63
C HIS A 612 10.85 -33.24 -21.90
N LEU A 613 10.05 -32.36 -22.50
CA LEU A 613 8.78 -31.91 -21.91
C LEU A 613 7.84 -33.09 -21.62
N VAL A 614 7.63 -33.97 -22.60
CA VAL A 614 6.76 -35.15 -22.46
C VAL A 614 7.29 -36.09 -21.38
N ASP A 615 8.59 -36.42 -21.42
CA ASP A 615 9.19 -37.33 -20.45
C ASP A 615 9.13 -36.76 -19.01
N ALA A 616 9.40 -35.47 -18.86
CA ALA A 616 9.34 -34.78 -17.58
C ALA A 616 7.90 -34.69 -17.04
N ALA A 617 6.94 -34.35 -17.89
CA ALA A 617 5.53 -34.26 -17.50
C ALA A 617 4.94 -35.63 -17.17
N ALA A 618 5.32 -36.67 -17.91
CA ALA A 618 4.95 -38.05 -17.61
C ALA A 618 5.52 -38.48 -16.25
N ARG A 619 6.81 -38.23 -15.99
CA ARG A 619 7.42 -38.50 -14.67
C ARG A 619 6.73 -37.74 -13.53
N TYR A 620 6.51 -36.44 -13.72
CA TYR A 620 5.88 -35.58 -12.71
C TYR A 620 4.46 -36.04 -12.39
N THR A 621 3.65 -36.32 -13.40
CA THR A 621 2.27 -36.77 -13.24
C THR A 621 2.19 -38.20 -12.68
N SER A 622 3.15 -39.06 -13.05
CA SER A 622 3.27 -40.44 -12.52
C SER A 622 3.49 -40.50 -11.01
N ALA A 623 3.91 -39.41 -10.37
CA ALA A 623 4.03 -39.34 -8.92
C ALA A 623 2.68 -39.48 -8.19
N TYR A 624 1.55 -39.26 -8.88
CA TYR A 624 0.23 -39.30 -8.25
C TYR A 624 -0.91 -39.81 -9.14
N ALA A 625 -0.65 -40.24 -10.38
CA ALA A 625 -1.62 -40.86 -11.26
C ALA A 625 -0.96 -41.78 -12.29
N ASP A 626 -1.66 -42.81 -12.75
CA ASP A 626 -1.15 -43.70 -13.81
C ASP A 626 -1.16 -42.99 -15.17
N VAL A 627 -0.03 -43.02 -15.88
CA VAL A 627 0.18 -42.32 -17.16
C VAL A 627 0.79 -43.25 -18.20
N ALA A 628 0.26 -43.25 -19.42
CA ALA A 628 0.87 -43.90 -20.58
C ALA A 628 1.94 -42.97 -21.20
N THR A 629 3.11 -43.52 -21.52
CA THR A 629 4.33 -42.74 -21.84
C THR A 629 4.57 -42.44 -23.32
N VAL A 630 3.72 -42.91 -24.24
CA VAL A 630 3.97 -42.78 -25.69
C VAL A 630 2.88 -41.94 -26.36
N ILE A 631 3.25 -40.76 -26.88
CA ILE A 631 2.36 -39.93 -27.70
C ILE A 631 3.15 -39.38 -28.90
N ASP A 632 2.77 -39.82 -30.09
CA ASP A 632 3.33 -39.41 -31.40
C ASP A 632 2.52 -38.26 -32.06
N GLY A 633 1.64 -37.59 -31.30
CA GLY A 633 0.69 -36.57 -31.79
C GLY A 633 1.05 -35.11 -31.47
N PRO A 634 0.19 -34.15 -31.84
CA PRO A 634 0.39 -32.73 -31.53
C PRO A 634 0.25 -32.46 -30.02
N ILE A 635 1.00 -31.48 -29.51
CA ILE A 635 0.97 -31.03 -28.11
C ILE A 635 0.12 -29.76 -28.02
N VAL A 636 -1.02 -29.88 -27.33
CA VAL A 636 -1.87 -28.76 -26.92
C VAL A 636 -1.43 -28.32 -25.52
N LEU A 637 -0.91 -27.11 -25.42
CA LEU A 637 -0.27 -26.60 -24.21
C LEU A 637 -1.08 -25.43 -23.62
N SER A 638 -1.24 -25.40 -22.30
CA SER A 638 -1.78 -24.25 -21.57
C SER A 638 -0.94 -24.01 -20.33
N GLY A 639 -1.13 -22.87 -19.66
CA GLY A 639 -0.57 -22.65 -18.34
C GLY A 639 -1.31 -21.60 -17.54
N HIS A 640 -1.13 -21.64 -16.22
CA HIS A 640 -1.59 -20.63 -15.28
C HIS A 640 -0.80 -20.68 -13.96
N GLN A 641 -0.91 -19.62 -13.16
CA GLN A 641 -0.34 -19.58 -11.81
C GLN A 641 -1.10 -20.57 -10.89
N PRO A 642 -0.43 -21.19 -9.91
CA PRO A 642 -1.06 -22.12 -8.98
C PRO A 642 -1.90 -21.37 -7.95
N GLU A 643 -3.13 -21.02 -8.31
CA GLU A 643 -4.08 -20.28 -7.48
C GLU A 643 -5.49 -20.88 -7.55
N LEU A 644 -6.38 -20.49 -6.64
CA LEU A 644 -7.82 -20.80 -6.72
C LEU A 644 -8.53 -19.74 -7.56
N PHE A 645 -8.49 -19.91 -8.88
CA PHE A 645 -9.02 -18.97 -9.86
C PHE A 645 -10.51 -19.18 -10.15
N HIS A 646 -11.11 -18.30 -10.94
CA HIS A 646 -12.50 -18.42 -11.37
C HIS A 646 -12.67 -19.48 -12.49
N PRO A 647 -13.84 -20.13 -12.64
CA PRO A 647 -14.05 -21.23 -13.61
C PRO A 647 -13.74 -20.87 -15.06
N GLY A 648 -13.84 -19.58 -15.41
CA GLY A 648 -13.49 -19.08 -16.74
C GLY A 648 -12.01 -19.21 -17.11
N VAL A 649 -11.10 -19.32 -16.14
CA VAL A 649 -9.71 -19.72 -16.36
C VAL A 649 -9.60 -21.24 -16.44
N TRP A 650 -10.36 -21.96 -15.60
CA TRP A 650 -10.36 -23.42 -15.55
C TRP A 650 -10.84 -24.08 -16.84
N PHE A 651 -11.80 -23.45 -17.52
CA PHE A 651 -12.34 -23.87 -18.82
C PHE A 651 -11.25 -24.26 -19.84
N LYS A 652 -10.10 -23.57 -19.82
CA LYS A 652 -8.98 -23.87 -20.72
C LYS A 652 -8.47 -25.30 -20.57
N ASN A 653 -8.55 -25.89 -19.39
CA ASN A 653 -8.01 -27.23 -19.14
C ASN A 653 -8.95 -28.31 -19.68
N PHE A 654 -10.26 -28.07 -19.64
CA PHE A 654 -11.27 -28.90 -20.30
C PHE A 654 -11.17 -28.79 -21.83
N ALA A 655 -11.01 -27.56 -22.33
CA ALA A 655 -10.76 -27.31 -23.76
C ALA A 655 -9.48 -27.98 -24.25
N LEU A 656 -8.41 -27.94 -23.45
CA LEU A 656 -7.13 -28.56 -23.72
C LEU A 656 -7.24 -30.08 -23.85
N ASP A 657 -7.91 -30.74 -22.91
CA ASP A 657 -8.15 -32.20 -22.96
C ASP A 657 -9.02 -32.58 -24.17
N SER A 658 -10.08 -31.80 -24.44
CA SER A 658 -10.99 -32.04 -25.57
C SER A 658 -10.30 -31.91 -26.93
N LEU A 659 -9.50 -30.85 -27.12
CA LEU A 659 -8.70 -30.65 -28.33
C LEU A 659 -7.67 -31.76 -28.52
N ALA A 660 -6.95 -32.14 -27.46
CA ALA A 660 -5.96 -33.19 -27.52
C ALA A 660 -6.59 -34.54 -27.92
N LYS A 661 -7.73 -34.91 -27.32
CA LYS A 661 -8.49 -36.12 -27.68
C LYS A 661 -8.92 -36.10 -29.14
N ALA A 662 -9.48 -34.98 -29.61
CA ALA A 662 -9.96 -34.84 -30.99
C ALA A 662 -8.85 -34.84 -32.05
N SER A 663 -7.64 -34.40 -31.69
CA SER A 663 -6.48 -34.38 -32.59
C SER A 663 -5.58 -35.61 -32.48
N GLY A 664 -5.89 -36.57 -31.59
CA GLY A 664 -4.99 -37.69 -31.27
C GLY A 664 -3.65 -37.25 -30.66
N GLY A 665 -3.66 -36.11 -29.96
CA GLY A 665 -2.50 -35.45 -29.39
C GLY A 665 -2.36 -35.60 -27.88
N LEU A 666 -1.45 -34.82 -27.31
CA LEU A 666 -1.24 -34.69 -25.87
C LEU A 666 -1.73 -33.33 -25.37
N GLY A 667 -2.58 -33.34 -24.34
CA GLY A 667 -2.89 -32.16 -23.56
C GLY A 667 -1.89 -32.02 -22.40
N LEU A 668 -1.16 -30.90 -22.35
CA LEU A 668 -0.21 -30.62 -21.27
C LEU A 668 -0.47 -29.26 -20.63
N HIS A 669 -0.64 -29.23 -19.32
CA HIS A 669 -0.78 -28.01 -18.54
C HIS A 669 0.51 -27.68 -17.79
N VAL A 670 1.09 -26.51 -18.06
CA VAL A 670 2.32 -26.04 -17.41
C VAL A 670 1.97 -25.14 -16.22
N ILE A 671 2.40 -25.55 -15.03
CA ILE A 671 2.13 -24.80 -13.79
C ILE A 671 3.14 -23.66 -13.70
N ILE A 672 2.69 -22.40 -13.72
CA ILE A 672 3.57 -21.22 -13.63
C ILE A 672 3.96 -20.98 -12.15
N ASP A 673 4.79 -21.88 -11.62
CA ASP A 673 5.36 -21.85 -10.27
C ASP A 673 6.53 -20.85 -10.12
N SER A 674 6.92 -20.24 -11.25
CA SER A 674 7.93 -19.19 -11.33
C SER A 674 7.45 -17.81 -10.91
N ASP A 675 6.16 -17.65 -10.58
CA ASP A 675 5.59 -16.40 -10.08
C ASP A 675 5.23 -16.52 -8.59
N LEU A 676 4.97 -15.39 -7.93
CA LEU A 676 4.44 -15.41 -6.56
C LEU A 676 2.94 -15.66 -6.62
N CYS A 677 2.43 -16.48 -5.70
CA CYS A 677 0.99 -16.59 -5.45
C CYS A 677 0.48 -15.22 -5.01
N ARG A 678 -0.40 -14.60 -5.82
CA ARG A 678 -0.88 -13.22 -5.64
C ARG A 678 -1.81 -13.08 -4.44
N SER A 679 -2.52 -14.14 -4.09
CA SER A 679 -3.47 -14.15 -2.97
C SER A 679 -3.28 -15.38 -2.11
N ALA A 680 -3.05 -15.16 -0.82
CA ALA A 680 -3.07 -16.20 0.21
C ALA A 680 -4.49 -16.46 0.75
N SER A 681 -5.53 -16.13 -0.02
CA SER A 681 -6.94 -16.21 0.40
C SER A 681 -7.90 -16.38 -0.79
N VAL A 682 -9.11 -16.84 -0.49
CA VAL A 682 -10.25 -16.86 -1.43
C VAL A 682 -11.29 -15.84 -1.00
N LEU A 683 -11.70 -14.97 -1.93
CA LEU A 683 -12.85 -14.08 -1.71
C LEU A 683 -14.13 -14.91 -1.78
N THR A 684 -14.82 -15.00 -0.65
CA THR A 684 -16.00 -15.85 -0.48
C THR A 684 -17.23 -14.96 -0.27
N PRO A 685 -18.36 -15.22 -0.96
CA PRO A 685 -19.60 -14.52 -0.66
C PRO A 685 -20.14 -14.98 0.71
N THR A 686 -20.41 -14.04 1.60
CA THR A 686 -20.91 -14.27 2.96
C THR A 686 -22.15 -13.41 3.24
N GLY A 687 -22.82 -13.66 4.38
CA GLY A 687 -24.02 -12.93 4.78
C GLY A 687 -25.31 -13.58 4.27
N SER A 688 -26.26 -12.77 3.79
CA SER A 688 -27.58 -13.24 3.32
C SER A 688 -27.83 -12.84 1.87
N HIS A 689 -28.85 -13.42 1.21
CA HIS A 689 -29.26 -13.03 -0.15
C HIS A 689 -29.58 -11.53 -0.27
N ALA A 690 -30.13 -10.92 0.77
CA ALA A 690 -30.49 -9.50 0.76
C ALA A 690 -29.30 -8.56 0.99
N THR A 691 -28.28 -9.03 1.72
CA THR A 691 -27.13 -8.21 2.14
C THR A 691 -25.79 -8.96 2.01
N PRO A 692 -25.46 -9.49 0.82
CA PRO A 692 -24.26 -10.29 0.64
C PRO A 692 -23.00 -9.43 0.69
N ARG A 693 -21.90 -10.03 1.15
CA ARG A 693 -20.58 -9.39 1.27
C ARG A 693 -19.53 -10.29 0.65
N ARG A 694 -18.36 -9.75 0.33
CA ARG A 694 -17.19 -10.52 -0.10
C ARG A 694 -16.14 -10.46 0.99
N GLU A 695 -15.78 -11.61 1.55
CA GLU A 695 -14.79 -11.70 2.63
C GLU A 695 -13.62 -12.60 2.23
N PRO A 696 -12.37 -12.17 2.45
CA PRO A 696 -11.20 -12.99 2.16
C PRO A 696 -11.01 -14.04 3.27
N ILE A 697 -10.97 -15.31 2.88
CA ILE A 697 -10.69 -16.43 3.78
C ILE A 697 -9.28 -16.94 3.50
N ALA A 698 -8.35 -16.74 4.43
CA ALA A 698 -6.92 -17.03 4.24
C ALA A 698 -6.55 -18.51 4.38
N TYR A 699 -5.49 -18.96 3.72
CA TYR A 699 -4.92 -20.32 3.83
C TYR A 699 -4.18 -20.59 5.14
N ALA A 700 -3.93 -19.57 5.98
CA ALA A 700 -3.00 -19.61 7.12
C ALA A 700 -3.27 -20.75 8.13
N THR A 701 -4.52 -21.17 8.29
CA THR A 701 -4.88 -22.43 8.94
C THR A 701 -5.28 -23.45 7.89
N PHE A 702 -4.28 -24.07 7.26
CA PHE A 702 -4.46 -24.89 6.06
C PHE A 702 -5.45 -26.03 6.28
N GLU A 703 -5.42 -26.67 7.45
CA GLU A 703 -6.33 -27.78 7.79
C GLU A 703 -7.79 -27.33 7.96
N SER A 704 -8.05 -26.19 8.59
CA SER A 704 -9.41 -25.68 8.82
C SER A 704 -9.95 -24.81 7.68
N PHE A 705 -9.13 -24.55 6.66
CA PHE A 705 -9.52 -23.76 5.49
C PHE A 705 -10.81 -24.25 4.82
N PRO A 706 -10.97 -25.54 4.44
CA PRO A 706 -12.19 -25.99 3.76
C PRO A 706 -13.44 -25.80 4.61
N THR A 707 -13.38 -26.08 5.91
CA THR A 707 -14.50 -25.89 6.84
C THR A 707 -14.93 -24.43 6.89
N ARG A 708 -13.98 -23.50 7.06
CA ARG A 708 -14.30 -22.06 7.13
C ARG A 708 -14.90 -21.53 5.83
N VAL A 709 -14.38 -21.97 4.68
CA VAL A 709 -14.95 -21.58 3.38
C VAL A 709 -16.36 -22.16 3.23
N ALA A 710 -16.56 -23.43 3.60
CA ALA A 710 -17.86 -24.09 3.52
C ALA A 710 -18.90 -23.42 4.42
N GLU A 711 -18.56 -23.12 5.67
CA GLU A 711 -19.42 -22.40 6.61
C GLU A 711 -19.79 -21.00 6.11
N ALA A 712 -18.82 -20.29 5.51
CA ALA A 712 -19.02 -18.93 5.01
C ALA A 712 -19.93 -18.87 3.79
N VAL A 713 -19.83 -19.84 2.87
CA VAL A 713 -20.63 -19.90 1.64
C VAL A 713 -21.94 -20.68 1.80
N ALA A 714 -22.12 -21.40 2.93
CA ALA A 714 -23.29 -22.22 3.21
C ALA A 714 -24.66 -21.56 2.96
N PRO A 715 -24.86 -20.24 3.20
CA PRO A 715 -26.13 -19.58 2.87
C PRO A 715 -26.49 -19.60 1.38
N PHE A 716 -25.51 -19.82 0.50
CA PHE A 716 -25.65 -19.72 -0.95
C PHE A 716 -25.34 -21.03 -1.69
N VAL A 717 -24.38 -21.81 -1.20
CA VAL A 717 -23.95 -23.08 -1.79
C VAL A 717 -23.83 -24.13 -0.71
N ALA A 718 -24.64 -25.18 -0.78
CA ALA A 718 -24.71 -26.21 0.25
C ALA A 718 -23.49 -27.14 0.29
N ASP A 719 -22.94 -27.49 -0.87
CA ASP A 719 -21.83 -28.44 -0.99
C ASP A 719 -20.71 -27.88 -1.89
N PRO A 720 -19.87 -26.97 -1.36
CA PRO A 720 -18.79 -26.37 -2.13
C PRO A 720 -17.62 -27.34 -2.30
N LEU A 721 -17.08 -27.41 -3.52
CA LEU A 721 -16.00 -28.29 -3.96
C LEU A 721 -14.73 -28.18 -3.11
N VAL A 722 -14.51 -27.06 -2.41
CA VAL A 722 -13.37 -26.86 -1.51
C VAL A 722 -13.20 -28.01 -0.52
N THR A 723 -14.28 -28.61 -0.02
CA THR A 723 -14.24 -29.69 0.97
C THR A 723 -13.60 -30.95 0.40
N ASP A 724 -13.98 -31.35 -0.82
CA ASP A 724 -13.42 -32.51 -1.52
C ASP A 724 -12.02 -32.22 -2.07
N LEU A 725 -11.83 -31.04 -2.66
CA LEU A 725 -10.55 -30.59 -3.19
C LEU A 725 -9.45 -30.65 -2.11
N TRP A 726 -9.76 -30.22 -0.88
CA TRP A 726 -8.77 -30.15 0.19
C TRP A 726 -8.38 -31.52 0.79
N LYS A 727 -9.22 -32.55 0.63
CA LYS A 727 -8.85 -33.94 0.97
C LYS A 727 -7.66 -34.40 0.14
N HIS A 728 -7.61 -33.99 -1.13
CA HIS A 728 -6.46 -34.26 -1.98
C HIS A 728 -5.25 -33.39 -1.63
N ALA A 729 -5.46 -32.14 -1.21
CA ALA A 729 -4.39 -31.20 -0.86
C ALA A 729 -3.60 -31.66 0.37
N THR A 730 -4.29 -32.07 1.43
CA THR A 730 -3.68 -32.60 2.67
C THR A 730 -2.88 -33.88 2.42
N ALA A 731 -3.25 -34.67 1.41
CA ALA A 731 -2.55 -35.89 1.03
C ALA A 731 -1.26 -35.68 0.20
N VAL A 732 -0.97 -34.47 -0.29
CA VAL A 732 0.24 -34.20 -1.10
C VAL A 732 1.51 -34.21 -0.25
N GLY A 733 1.42 -33.92 1.06
CA GLY A 733 2.56 -34.00 1.99
C GLY A 733 3.75 -33.10 1.62
N CYS A 734 3.49 -31.93 1.04
CA CYS A 734 4.53 -31.03 0.50
C CYS A 734 4.39 -29.62 1.09
N ASP A 735 5.51 -28.97 1.41
CA ASP A 735 5.54 -27.58 1.89
C ASP A 735 5.45 -26.53 0.76
N CYS A 736 5.34 -26.98 -0.50
CA CYS A 736 5.23 -26.10 -1.66
C CYS A 736 3.77 -25.76 -1.96
N VAL A 737 3.38 -24.50 -1.73
CA VAL A 737 2.02 -23.98 -2.02
C VAL A 737 1.59 -24.27 -3.46
N SER A 738 2.52 -24.20 -4.43
CA SER A 738 2.22 -24.54 -5.82
C SER A 738 1.67 -25.96 -5.96
N ALA A 739 2.36 -26.94 -5.38
CA ALA A 739 1.96 -28.35 -5.42
C ALA A 739 0.68 -28.61 -4.62
N LEU A 740 0.49 -27.90 -3.50
CA LEU A 740 -0.72 -27.97 -2.67
C LEU A 740 -1.98 -27.46 -3.38
N LEU A 741 -1.85 -26.61 -4.41
CA LEU A 741 -2.98 -26.06 -5.16
C LEU A 741 -3.17 -26.73 -6.53
N SER A 742 -2.08 -27.03 -7.25
CA SER A 742 -2.17 -27.63 -8.60
C SER A 742 -2.52 -29.11 -8.59
N THR A 743 -1.85 -29.90 -7.74
CA THR A 743 -2.00 -31.37 -7.71
C THR A 743 -3.43 -31.80 -7.36
N PRO A 744 -4.10 -31.22 -6.35
CA PRO A 744 -5.48 -31.58 -6.02
C PRO A 744 -6.46 -31.31 -7.16
N ARG A 745 -6.31 -30.16 -7.83
CA ARG A 745 -7.11 -29.78 -9.00
C ARG A 745 -6.92 -30.79 -10.13
N HIS A 746 -5.68 -31.19 -10.43
CA HIS A 746 -5.43 -32.17 -11.49
C HIS A 746 -5.93 -33.57 -11.12
N LYS A 747 -5.76 -34.01 -9.85
CA LYS A 747 -6.35 -35.28 -9.37
C LYS A 747 -7.87 -35.30 -9.57
N LEU A 748 -8.53 -34.19 -9.26
CA LEU A 748 -9.97 -34.04 -9.47
C LEU A 748 -10.35 -34.13 -10.96
N GLU A 749 -9.66 -33.40 -11.84
CA GLU A 749 -9.88 -33.50 -13.30
C GLU A 749 -9.70 -34.92 -13.83
N ARG A 750 -8.69 -35.64 -13.34
CA ARG A 750 -8.45 -37.05 -13.72
C ARG A 750 -9.53 -37.97 -13.19
N SER A 751 -10.05 -37.72 -11.99
CA SER A 751 -11.21 -38.45 -11.46
C SER A 751 -12.46 -38.26 -12.34
N TRP A 752 -12.51 -37.16 -13.10
CA TRP A 752 -13.53 -36.86 -14.10
C TRP A 752 -13.19 -37.31 -15.54
N GLY A 753 -12.10 -38.07 -15.72
CA GLY A 753 -11.73 -38.65 -17.01
C GLY A 753 -10.78 -37.81 -17.89
N SER A 754 -10.13 -36.78 -17.33
CA SER A 754 -9.05 -36.08 -18.03
C SER A 754 -7.81 -36.98 -18.20
N HIS A 755 -7.16 -36.91 -19.36
CA HIS A 755 -5.90 -37.61 -19.64
C HIS A 755 -4.70 -36.68 -19.75
N THR A 756 -4.85 -35.43 -19.33
CA THR A 756 -3.79 -34.42 -19.42
C THR A 756 -2.59 -34.73 -18.54
N LEU A 757 -1.45 -34.16 -18.89
CA LEU A 757 -0.23 -34.16 -18.06
C LEU A 757 0.03 -32.78 -17.47
N GLU A 758 0.76 -32.75 -16.36
CA GLU A 758 1.25 -31.50 -15.77
C GLU A 758 2.76 -31.47 -15.61
N LEU A 759 3.31 -30.25 -15.65
CA LEU A 759 4.71 -30.00 -15.29
C LEU A 759 4.89 -28.57 -14.77
N PRO A 760 5.63 -28.35 -13.67
CA PRO A 760 6.04 -27.02 -13.25
C PRO A 760 6.94 -26.34 -14.30
N PHE A 761 6.71 -25.05 -14.56
CA PHE A 761 7.54 -24.28 -15.49
C PHE A 761 8.99 -24.20 -15.00
N SER A 762 9.24 -24.28 -13.70
CA SER A 762 10.59 -24.39 -13.15
C SER A 762 11.41 -25.54 -13.73
N GLU A 763 10.81 -26.71 -13.97
CA GLU A 763 11.45 -27.86 -14.61
C GLU A 763 11.71 -27.57 -16.10
N VAL A 764 10.76 -26.91 -16.77
CA VAL A 764 10.91 -26.46 -18.17
C VAL A 764 12.07 -25.46 -18.29
N ALA A 765 12.17 -24.51 -17.35
CA ALA A 765 13.22 -23.49 -17.31
C ALA A 765 14.61 -24.08 -17.01
N ASP A 766 14.67 -25.22 -16.33
CA ASP A 766 15.90 -25.93 -16.03
C ASP A 766 16.34 -26.84 -17.20
N SER A 767 15.59 -26.91 -18.31
CA SER A 767 15.97 -27.66 -19.52
C SER A 767 17.10 -26.99 -20.33
N GLU A 768 17.87 -27.79 -21.07
CA GLU A 768 18.87 -27.27 -22.03
C GLU A 768 18.24 -26.31 -23.04
N GLY A 769 17.05 -26.64 -23.54
CA GLY A 769 16.37 -25.83 -24.54
C GLY A 769 16.03 -24.42 -24.05
N PHE A 770 15.62 -24.29 -22.79
CA PHE A 770 15.37 -22.97 -22.20
C PHE A 770 16.69 -22.23 -21.92
N ARG A 771 17.75 -22.92 -21.48
CA ARG A 771 19.08 -22.32 -21.32
C ARG A 771 19.63 -21.77 -22.63
N ARG A 772 19.36 -22.42 -23.77
CA ARG A 772 19.72 -21.89 -25.10
C ARG A 772 18.96 -20.61 -25.45
N LEU A 773 17.69 -20.49 -25.08
CA LEU A 773 16.94 -19.24 -25.21
C LEU A 773 17.54 -18.14 -24.31
N ALA A 774 17.87 -18.45 -23.06
CA ALA A 774 18.53 -17.50 -22.17
C ALA A 774 19.90 -17.06 -22.70
N ALA A 775 20.68 -17.99 -23.26
CA ALA A 775 21.96 -17.70 -23.91
C ALA A 775 21.79 -16.72 -25.09
N GLU A 776 20.80 -16.95 -25.96
CA GLU A 776 20.46 -16.03 -27.07
C GLU A 776 20.19 -14.61 -26.55
N MET A 777 19.41 -14.47 -25.47
CA MET A 777 19.08 -13.18 -24.87
C MET A 777 20.27 -12.50 -24.20
N PHE A 778 21.18 -13.26 -23.60
CA PHE A 778 22.39 -12.71 -22.98
C PHE A 778 23.42 -12.26 -24.02
N LEU A 779 23.66 -13.08 -25.05
CA LEU A 779 24.58 -12.77 -26.14
C LEU A 779 24.10 -11.56 -26.95
N ARG A 780 22.78 -11.38 -27.07
CA ARG A 780 22.14 -10.29 -27.80
C ARG A 780 21.38 -9.35 -26.86
N SER A 781 21.94 -9.04 -25.69
CA SER A 781 21.24 -8.30 -24.63
C SER A 781 20.71 -6.93 -25.09
N GLU A 782 21.53 -6.17 -25.82
CA GLU A 782 21.15 -4.87 -26.38
C GLU A 782 20.00 -5.00 -27.40
N GLN A 783 20.07 -5.98 -28.31
CA GLN A 783 18.99 -6.19 -29.27
C GLN A 783 17.72 -6.72 -28.58
N THR A 784 17.87 -7.57 -27.57
CA THR A 784 16.77 -8.13 -26.77
C THR A 784 15.98 -7.03 -26.09
N ALA A 785 16.66 -6.14 -25.35
CA ALA A 785 15.97 -5.04 -24.68
C ALA A 785 15.34 -4.05 -25.68
N ALA A 786 15.91 -3.89 -26.88
CA ALA A 786 15.43 -2.93 -27.87
C ALA A 786 14.16 -3.47 -28.52
N ALA A 787 14.19 -4.74 -28.92
CA ALA A 787 13.04 -5.46 -29.46
C ALA A 787 11.89 -5.51 -28.45
N TYR A 788 12.19 -5.80 -27.18
CA TYR A 788 11.20 -5.86 -26.10
C TYR A 788 10.53 -4.49 -25.85
N ASN A 789 11.34 -3.43 -25.63
CA ASN A 789 10.81 -2.09 -25.35
C ASN A 789 10.06 -1.52 -26.56
N ALA A 790 10.54 -1.76 -27.79
CA ALA A 790 9.84 -1.34 -29.01
C ALA A 790 8.49 -2.04 -29.18
N ALA A 791 8.40 -3.35 -28.92
CA ALA A 791 7.13 -4.08 -28.96
C ALA A 791 6.12 -3.55 -27.94
N LEU A 792 6.57 -3.17 -26.73
CA LEU A 792 5.72 -2.51 -25.74
C LEU A 792 5.28 -1.11 -26.18
N ALA A 793 6.19 -0.33 -26.77
CA ALA A 793 5.87 1.00 -27.30
C ALA A 793 4.80 0.93 -28.39
N ASP A 794 4.91 -0.01 -29.33
CA ASP A 794 3.91 -0.22 -30.38
C ASP A 794 2.53 -0.56 -29.79
N TYR A 795 2.50 -1.44 -28.79
CA TYR A 795 1.25 -1.83 -28.11
C TYR A 795 0.63 -0.64 -27.36
N ARG A 796 1.43 0.12 -26.62
CA ARG A 796 0.95 1.30 -25.88
C ARG A 796 0.40 2.36 -26.83
N LEU A 797 1.08 2.61 -27.95
CA LEU A 797 0.62 3.55 -28.97
C LEU A 797 -0.73 3.13 -29.54
N ALA A 798 -0.89 1.87 -29.93
CA ALA A 798 -2.14 1.38 -30.54
C ALA A 798 -3.33 1.35 -29.56
N HIS A 799 -3.07 1.21 -28.25
CA HIS A 799 -4.09 1.20 -27.21
C HIS A 799 -4.25 2.55 -26.48
N GLY A 800 -3.52 3.60 -26.88
CA GLY A 800 -3.55 4.91 -26.22
C GLY A 800 -3.10 4.88 -24.75
N LEU A 801 -2.25 3.92 -24.38
CA LEU A 801 -1.78 3.75 -23.01
C LEU A 801 -0.66 4.74 -22.71
N LYS A 802 -0.89 5.64 -21.76
CA LYS A 802 0.09 6.65 -21.32
C LYS A 802 1.01 6.16 -20.19
N ASN A 803 0.66 5.05 -19.54
CA ASN A 803 1.43 4.49 -18.42
C ASN A 803 2.48 3.49 -18.93
N ALA A 804 3.76 3.80 -18.71
CA ALA A 804 4.88 2.93 -19.09
C ALA A 804 4.92 1.59 -18.33
N ALA A 805 4.18 1.43 -17.22
CA ALA A 805 4.07 0.15 -16.53
C ALA A 805 3.06 -0.83 -17.16
N GLN A 806 2.24 -0.36 -18.13
CA GLN A 806 1.23 -1.18 -18.81
C GLN A 806 1.60 -1.42 -20.27
N PRO A 807 1.37 -2.62 -20.84
CA PRO A 807 0.92 -3.83 -20.15
C PRO A 807 2.01 -4.45 -19.25
N LEU A 808 3.28 -4.11 -19.50
CA LEU A 808 4.47 -4.48 -18.72
C LEU A 808 5.45 -3.30 -18.71
N PRO A 809 6.36 -3.19 -17.71
CA PRO A 809 7.42 -2.18 -17.70
C PRO A 809 8.49 -2.46 -18.77
N ASP A 810 9.20 -1.40 -19.16
CA ASP A 810 10.37 -1.46 -20.05
C ASP A 810 11.57 -2.11 -19.33
N LEU A 811 12.45 -2.74 -20.10
CA LEU A 811 13.75 -3.23 -19.62
C LEU A 811 14.74 -2.07 -19.50
N HIS A 812 15.39 -1.97 -18.34
CA HIS A 812 16.28 -0.85 -18.02
C HIS A 812 17.64 -0.96 -18.71
N ARG A 813 18.22 0.20 -19.03
CA ARG A 813 19.55 0.35 -19.64
C ARG A 813 20.30 1.46 -18.94
N GLN A 814 21.44 1.16 -18.33
CA GLN A 814 22.25 2.16 -17.62
C GLN A 814 23.69 1.68 -17.46
N ASP A 815 24.67 2.57 -17.70
CA ASP A 815 26.11 2.32 -17.47
C ASP A 815 26.65 1.04 -18.15
N GLY A 816 26.17 0.76 -19.37
CA GLY A 816 26.53 -0.43 -20.14
C GLY A 816 25.92 -1.74 -19.63
N TRP A 817 25.06 -1.69 -18.60
CA TRP A 817 24.25 -2.82 -18.15
C TRP A 817 22.86 -2.76 -18.77
N VAL A 818 22.42 -3.91 -19.28
CA VAL A 818 21.10 -4.09 -19.88
C VAL A 818 20.33 -5.13 -19.10
N GLU A 819 19.11 -4.79 -18.70
CA GLU A 819 18.22 -5.76 -18.07
C GLU A 819 17.74 -6.80 -19.09
N ALA A 820 17.86 -8.08 -18.72
CA ALA A 820 17.26 -9.18 -19.46
C ALA A 820 15.85 -9.47 -18.92
N PRO A 821 14.92 -9.98 -19.76
CA PRO A 821 13.56 -10.34 -19.34
C PRO A 821 13.50 -11.65 -18.53
N LEU A 822 14.43 -11.82 -17.58
CA LEU A 822 14.62 -12.98 -16.72
C LEU A 822 14.79 -12.55 -15.26
N TRP A 823 14.40 -13.45 -14.35
CA TRP A 823 14.62 -13.37 -12.91
C TRP A 823 15.76 -14.29 -12.49
N VAL A 824 16.53 -13.89 -11.47
CA VAL A 824 17.52 -14.73 -10.77
C VAL A 824 17.29 -14.72 -9.26
N TRP A 825 17.58 -15.85 -8.61
CA TRP A 825 17.72 -15.97 -7.16
C TRP A 825 18.52 -17.22 -6.81
N SER A 826 18.83 -17.44 -5.53
CA SER A 826 19.47 -18.68 -5.07
C SER A 826 18.82 -19.22 -3.80
N ASP A 827 19.18 -20.44 -3.40
CA ASP A 827 18.73 -21.00 -2.12
C ASP A 827 19.26 -20.21 -0.92
N ALA A 828 20.43 -19.57 -1.04
CA ALA A 828 21.00 -18.70 -0.02
C ALA A 828 20.36 -17.30 0.03
N ALA A 829 19.81 -16.85 -1.10
CA ALA A 829 19.14 -15.55 -1.25
C ALA A 829 17.82 -15.74 -2.00
N PRO A 830 16.74 -16.18 -1.33
CA PRO A 830 15.49 -16.62 -1.97
C PRO A 830 14.59 -15.47 -2.45
N THR A 831 15.18 -14.34 -2.85
CA THR A 831 14.47 -13.17 -3.39
C THR A 831 14.73 -13.07 -4.88
N ARG A 832 13.65 -13.08 -5.69
CA ARG A 832 13.74 -12.90 -7.15
C ARG A 832 14.18 -11.49 -7.49
N ARG A 833 15.18 -11.35 -8.35
CA ARG A 833 15.73 -10.07 -8.81
C ARG A 833 15.93 -10.06 -10.32
N PRO A 834 15.84 -8.89 -11.00
CA PRO A 834 16.11 -8.80 -12.43
C PRO A 834 17.55 -9.22 -12.74
N VAL A 835 17.75 -9.87 -13.88
CA VAL A 835 19.10 -10.16 -14.39
C VAL A 835 19.57 -8.97 -15.21
N TYR A 836 20.72 -8.40 -14.85
CA TYR A 836 21.42 -7.41 -15.66
C TYR A 836 22.62 -8.06 -16.35
N VAL A 837 22.79 -7.72 -17.62
CA VAL A 837 23.79 -8.29 -18.52
C VAL A 837 24.71 -7.19 -19.01
N ARG A 838 26.02 -7.44 -19.00
CA ARG A 838 27.02 -6.58 -19.63
C ARG A 838 28.01 -7.41 -20.42
N PRO A 839 28.02 -7.31 -21.76
CA PRO A 839 29.05 -7.92 -22.59
C PRO A 839 30.43 -7.29 -22.32
N ILE A 840 31.48 -8.10 -22.17
CA ILE A 840 32.87 -7.65 -21.99
C ILE A 840 33.80 -8.55 -22.80
N ALA A 841 34.30 -8.04 -23.93
CA ALA A 841 35.20 -8.75 -24.84
C ALA A 841 34.69 -10.18 -25.15
N ASN A 842 35.38 -11.23 -24.65
CA ASN A 842 35.02 -12.64 -24.85
C ASN A 842 34.21 -13.25 -23.69
N THR A 843 33.60 -12.41 -22.85
CA THR A 843 32.79 -12.84 -21.70
C THR A 843 31.53 -12.01 -21.55
N ILE A 844 30.57 -12.51 -20.79
CA ILE A 844 29.35 -11.82 -20.39
C ILE A 844 29.32 -11.78 -18.87
N ARG A 845 29.14 -10.59 -18.30
CA ARG A 845 28.86 -10.47 -16.86
C ARG A 845 27.37 -10.38 -16.62
N LEU A 846 26.92 -11.13 -15.62
CA LEU A 846 25.57 -11.10 -15.08
C LEU A 846 25.60 -10.55 -13.65
N THR A 847 24.57 -9.82 -13.27
CA THR A 847 24.37 -9.38 -11.88
C THR A 847 22.90 -9.19 -11.53
N ASP A 848 22.57 -9.28 -10.24
CA ASP A 848 21.29 -8.86 -9.67
C ASP A 848 21.33 -7.43 -9.10
N ARG A 849 22.47 -6.73 -9.24
CA ARG A 849 22.81 -5.41 -8.66
C ARG A 849 22.77 -5.33 -7.13
N GLN A 850 22.75 -6.47 -6.44
CA GLN A 850 22.52 -6.57 -5.01
C GLN A 850 23.39 -7.68 -4.37
N GLY A 851 24.58 -7.89 -4.94
CA GLY A 851 25.63 -8.76 -4.41
C GLY A 851 25.86 -10.06 -5.16
N TRP A 852 24.97 -10.48 -6.07
CA TRP A 852 25.21 -11.64 -6.93
C TRP A 852 25.82 -11.20 -8.26
N GLU A 853 26.89 -11.88 -8.65
CA GLU A 853 27.50 -11.73 -9.98
C GLU A 853 27.94 -13.09 -10.52
N ALA A 854 27.87 -13.23 -11.85
CA ALA A 854 28.46 -14.36 -12.56
C ALA A 854 29.15 -13.88 -13.84
N THR A 855 30.25 -14.51 -14.19
CA THR A 855 30.92 -14.28 -15.47
C THR A 855 30.77 -15.54 -16.30
N LEU A 856 30.19 -15.39 -17.48
CA LEU A 856 29.98 -16.46 -18.45
C LEU A 856 30.89 -16.22 -19.66
N PRO A 857 31.25 -17.28 -20.41
CA PRO A 857 31.90 -17.12 -21.72
C PRO A 857 30.98 -16.41 -22.73
N ALA A 858 31.51 -15.96 -23.86
CA ALA A 858 30.75 -15.32 -24.94
C ALA A 858 30.37 -16.26 -26.11
N ASP A 859 30.47 -17.58 -25.91
CA ASP A 859 29.97 -18.59 -26.85
C ASP A 859 28.67 -19.23 -26.31
N ALA A 860 27.74 -19.57 -27.21
CA ALA A 860 26.42 -20.06 -26.82
C ALA A 860 26.46 -21.42 -26.09
N ASP A 861 27.27 -22.37 -26.53
CA ASP A 861 27.35 -23.69 -25.90
C ASP A 861 28.02 -23.57 -24.52
N ASP A 862 29.06 -22.74 -24.43
CA ASP A 862 29.75 -22.44 -23.17
C ASP A 862 28.85 -21.70 -22.17
N VAL A 863 27.98 -20.78 -22.64
CA VAL A 863 26.97 -20.14 -21.80
C VAL A 863 25.99 -21.18 -21.26
N VAL A 864 25.49 -22.10 -22.08
CA VAL A 864 24.56 -23.16 -21.64
C VAL A 864 25.20 -24.05 -20.58
N GLN A 865 26.47 -24.42 -20.77
CA GLN A 865 27.23 -25.19 -19.79
C GLN A 865 27.39 -24.40 -18.48
N ALA A 866 27.79 -23.13 -18.54
CA ALA A 866 27.94 -22.29 -17.35
C ALA A 866 26.61 -22.06 -16.61
N LEU A 867 25.48 -21.91 -17.32
CA LEU A 867 24.14 -21.85 -16.72
C LEU A 867 23.74 -23.17 -16.03
N THR A 868 24.17 -24.30 -16.59
CA THR A 868 23.97 -25.63 -15.98
C THR A 868 24.74 -25.75 -14.67
N GLU A 869 25.98 -25.27 -14.63
CA GLU A 869 26.81 -25.25 -13.42
C GLU A 869 26.27 -24.30 -12.35
N LEU A 870 25.80 -23.11 -12.75
CA LEU A 870 25.12 -22.18 -11.83
C LEU A 870 23.90 -22.84 -11.20
N ARG A 871 23.10 -23.58 -11.99
CA ARG A 871 21.94 -24.30 -11.48
C ARG A 871 22.32 -25.39 -10.47
N ALA A 872 23.41 -26.11 -10.72
CA ALA A 872 23.95 -27.11 -9.78
C ALA A 872 24.43 -26.48 -8.45
N ARG A 873 24.82 -25.20 -8.47
CA ARG A 873 25.17 -24.41 -7.27
C ARG A 873 23.97 -23.74 -6.59
N GLY A 874 22.74 -24.08 -6.99
CA GLY A 874 21.52 -23.54 -6.40
C GLY A 874 21.07 -22.18 -6.93
N VAL A 875 21.69 -21.65 -8.00
CA VAL A 875 21.22 -20.43 -8.68
C VAL A 875 20.10 -20.78 -9.65
N LYS A 876 18.96 -20.10 -9.54
CA LYS A 876 17.74 -20.37 -10.31
C LYS A 876 17.45 -19.19 -11.23
N LEU A 877 17.25 -19.49 -12.52
CA LEU A 877 16.82 -18.53 -13.54
C LEU A 877 15.39 -18.82 -13.96
N ARG A 878 14.53 -17.79 -14.07
CA ARG A 878 13.16 -17.94 -14.62
C ARG A 878 12.81 -16.83 -15.58
N SER A 879 11.88 -17.11 -16.49
CA SER A 879 11.35 -16.12 -17.42
C SER A 879 10.37 -15.14 -16.78
N ARG A 880 10.26 -13.96 -17.41
CA ARG A 880 9.06 -13.11 -17.33
C ARG A 880 7.99 -13.58 -18.31
N ALA A 881 6.76 -13.11 -18.12
CA ALA A 881 5.57 -13.55 -18.87
C ALA A 881 5.76 -13.66 -20.40
N LEU A 882 6.33 -12.65 -21.07
CA LEU A 882 6.54 -12.69 -22.53
C LEU A 882 7.48 -13.82 -22.96
N VAL A 883 8.55 -14.04 -22.19
CA VAL A 883 9.56 -15.08 -22.50
C VAL A 883 9.01 -16.47 -22.22
N THR A 884 8.18 -16.62 -21.19
CA THR A 884 7.46 -17.86 -20.89
C THR A 884 6.61 -18.29 -22.08
N THR A 885 5.72 -17.40 -22.58
CA THR A 885 4.85 -17.76 -23.70
C THR A 885 5.61 -17.88 -25.02
N LEU A 886 6.65 -17.07 -25.22
CA LEU A 886 7.55 -17.16 -26.37
C LEU A 886 8.16 -18.57 -26.48
N TYR A 887 8.78 -19.06 -25.40
CA TYR A 887 9.40 -20.38 -25.40
C TYR A 887 8.37 -21.49 -25.59
N CYS A 888 7.24 -21.39 -24.89
CA CYS A 888 6.14 -22.34 -25.04
C CYS A 888 5.68 -22.46 -26.50
N ARG A 889 5.50 -21.34 -27.19
CA ARG A 889 5.02 -21.31 -28.58
C ARG A 889 6.10 -21.68 -29.59
N LEU A 890 7.36 -21.27 -29.39
CA LEU A 890 8.47 -21.53 -30.32
C LEU A 890 9.11 -22.91 -30.17
N ALA A 891 9.16 -23.48 -28.98
CA ALA A 891 9.85 -24.75 -28.75
C ALA A 891 8.91 -25.92 -28.43
N LEU A 892 7.78 -25.67 -27.75
CA LEU A 892 7.04 -26.75 -27.07
C LEU A 892 5.73 -27.12 -27.76
N ALA A 893 4.84 -26.15 -27.96
CA ALA A 893 3.45 -26.40 -28.35
C ALA A 893 3.23 -26.43 -29.87
N ASP A 894 2.27 -27.25 -30.31
CA ASP A 894 1.63 -27.10 -31.63
C ASP A 894 0.50 -26.08 -31.56
N LEU A 895 -0.22 -26.06 -30.44
CA LEU A 895 -1.24 -25.07 -30.12
C LEU A 895 -1.10 -24.63 -28.67
N PHE A 896 -0.98 -23.32 -28.44
CA PHE A 896 -0.94 -22.75 -27.09
C PHE A 896 -2.28 -22.10 -26.74
N LEU A 897 -2.88 -22.48 -25.62
CA LEU A 897 -4.15 -21.94 -25.13
C LEU A 897 -3.89 -20.92 -24.02
N HIS A 898 -4.44 -19.72 -24.16
CA HIS A 898 -4.29 -18.65 -23.19
C HIS A 898 -5.63 -17.99 -22.84
N GLY A 899 -5.70 -17.38 -21.66
CA GLY A 899 -6.86 -16.58 -21.26
C GLY A 899 -6.75 -15.15 -21.80
N ILE A 900 -7.81 -14.35 -21.66
CA ILE A 900 -7.84 -12.95 -22.14
C ILE A 900 -6.67 -12.12 -21.59
N GLY A 901 -6.37 -12.24 -20.29
CA GLY A 901 -5.25 -11.51 -19.69
C GLY A 901 -3.91 -11.87 -20.34
N GLY A 902 -3.73 -13.16 -20.61
CA GLY A 902 -2.58 -13.74 -21.29
C GLY A 902 -2.42 -13.33 -22.76
N ALA A 903 -3.51 -13.38 -23.51
CA ALA A 903 -3.56 -13.05 -24.93
C ALA A 903 -3.20 -11.59 -25.23
N LYS A 904 -3.36 -10.69 -24.26
CA LYS A 904 -2.84 -9.31 -24.36
C LYS A 904 -1.32 -9.29 -24.43
N TYR A 905 -0.66 -10.10 -23.59
CA TYR A 905 0.79 -10.24 -23.58
C TYR A 905 1.30 -10.93 -24.85
N ASP A 906 0.59 -11.94 -25.34
CA ASP A 906 1.02 -12.68 -26.53
C ASP A 906 1.08 -11.82 -27.80
N GLN A 907 0.21 -10.81 -27.93
CA GLN A 907 0.32 -9.85 -29.03
C GLN A 907 1.60 -9.02 -28.97
N VAL A 908 2.11 -8.73 -27.77
CA VAL A 908 3.42 -8.10 -27.57
C VAL A 908 4.53 -9.13 -27.82
N THR A 909 4.37 -10.37 -27.34
CA THR A 909 5.31 -11.48 -27.58
C THR A 909 5.54 -11.70 -29.07
N ASP A 910 4.50 -11.62 -29.90
CA ASP A 910 4.61 -11.81 -31.35
C ASP A 910 5.51 -10.74 -31.99
N ARG A 911 5.32 -9.48 -31.61
CA ARG A 911 6.16 -8.36 -32.08
C ARG A 911 7.57 -8.44 -31.53
N PHE A 912 7.73 -8.82 -30.27
CA PHE A 912 9.04 -9.02 -29.65
C PHE A 912 9.84 -10.11 -30.38
N ALA A 913 9.22 -11.24 -30.67
CA ALA A 913 9.83 -12.36 -31.39
C ALA A 913 10.21 -12.01 -32.83
N GLU A 914 9.33 -11.32 -33.55
CA GLU A 914 9.58 -10.87 -34.93
C GLU A 914 10.78 -9.92 -34.98
N ARG A 915 10.87 -8.98 -34.02
CA ARG A 915 11.99 -8.02 -33.92
C ARG A 915 13.31 -8.67 -33.50
N LEU A 916 13.27 -9.62 -32.57
CA LEU A 916 14.48 -10.26 -32.03
C LEU A 916 15.00 -11.40 -32.92
N LEU A 917 14.11 -12.29 -33.35
CA LEU A 917 14.44 -13.56 -33.99
C LEU A 917 14.07 -13.60 -35.48
N GLY A 918 13.37 -12.59 -36.00
CA GLY A 918 12.92 -12.57 -37.40
C GLY A 918 11.83 -13.60 -37.70
N VAL A 919 11.20 -14.18 -36.67
CA VAL A 919 10.15 -15.19 -36.81
C VAL A 919 8.93 -14.80 -36.01
N ARG A 920 7.74 -15.04 -36.58
CA ARG A 920 6.50 -14.99 -35.81
C ARG A 920 6.29 -16.32 -35.08
N PRO A 921 6.02 -16.30 -33.76
CA PRO A 921 5.67 -17.52 -33.04
C PRO A 921 4.38 -18.13 -33.60
N PRO A 922 4.22 -19.46 -33.56
CA PRO A 922 2.95 -20.10 -33.87
C PRO A 922 1.79 -19.43 -33.13
N GLU A 923 0.66 -19.24 -33.80
CA GLU A 923 -0.49 -18.55 -33.22
C GLU A 923 -1.03 -19.27 -31.98
N HIS A 924 -1.60 -18.49 -31.05
CA HIS A 924 -2.24 -19.00 -29.83
C HIS A 924 -3.77 -18.94 -29.95
N ALA A 925 -4.47 -19.71 -29.14
CA ALA A 925 -5.91 -19.58 -28.95
C ALA A 925 -6.20 -18.78 -27.68
N THR A 926 -7.11 -17.82 -27.77
CA THR A 926 -7.65 -17.10 -26.62
C THR A 926 -8.99 -17.68 -26.23
N MET A 927 -9.11 -18.13 -24.98
CA MET A 927 -10.34 -18.73 -24.49
C MET A 927 -10.62 -18.38 -23.03
N THR A 928 -11.90 -18.14 -22.73
CA THR A 928 -12.40 -17.95 -21.37
C THR A 928 -13.89 -18.25 -21.33
N ALA A 929 -14.43 -18.50 -20.15
CA ALA A 929 -15.86 -18.62 -19.93
C ALA A 929 -16.35 -17.70 -18.81
N THR A 930 -17.66 -17.54 -18.73
CA THR A 930 -18.34 -16.94 -17.58
C THR A 930 -19.28 -17.98 -17.01
N LEU A 931 -18.97 -18.42 -15.78
CA LEU A 931 -19.82 -19.26 -14.96
C LEU A 931 -20.03 -18.52 -13.64
N ARG A 932 -21.29 -18.35 -13.24
CA ARG A 932 -21.71 -17.78 -11.97
C ARG A 932 -22.11 -18.89 -11.01
N LEU A 933 -22.01 -18.62 -9.72
CA LEU A 933 -22.56 -19.54 -8.72
C LEU A 933 -24.07 -19.69 -8.96
N PRO A 934 -24.64 -20.89 -8.86
CA PRO A 934 -26.07 -21.14 -9.10
C PRO A 934 -26.91 -20.64 -7.91
N ILE A 935 -26.91 -19.32 -7.68
CA ILE A 935 -27.58 -18.67 -6.55
C ILE A 935 -28.86 -17.99 -7.06
N GLU A 936 -30.01 -18.54 -6.68
CA GLU A 936 -31.30 -17.92 -6.98
C GLU A 936 -31.47 -16.62 -6.19
N HIS A 937 -31.71 -15.51 -6.90
CA HIS A 937 -32.04 -14.22 -6.30
C HIS A 937 -32.74 -13.32 -7.30
N ASP A 938 -33.59 -12.42 -6.81
CA ASP A 938 -34.24 -11.40 -7.63
C ASP A 938 -33.31 -10.20 -7.80
N ALA A 939 -32.79 -10.02 -9.01
CA ALA A 939 -31.96 -8.88 -9.37
C ALA A 939 -32.77 -7.87 -10.20
N PRO A 940 -33.01 -6.64 -9.71
CA PRO A 940 -33.60 -5.58 -10.52
C PRO A 940 -32.65 -5.20 -11.65
N SER A 941 -33.18 -4.78 -12.80
CA SER A 941 -32.31 -4.41 -13.91
C SER A 941 -31.73 -3.01 -13.73
N GLU A 942 -30.56 -2.77 -14.33
CA GLU A 942 -29.97 -1.41 -14.39
C GLU A 942 -30.83 -0.45 -15.22
N ALA A 943 -31.73 -0.97 -16.07
CA ALA A 943 -32.74 -0.15 -16.75
C ALA A 943 -33.80 0.33 -15.76
N ASP A 944 -34.32 -0.56 -14.90
CA ASP A 944 -35.34 -0.21 -13.88
C ASP A 944 -34.81 0.84 -12.90
N ARG A 945 -33.56 0.69 -12.43
CA ARG A 945 -32.91 1.70 -11.56
C ARG A 945 -32.81 3.06 -12.25
N ARG A 946 -32.43 3.07 -13.53
CA ARG A 946 -32.32 4.31 -14.32
C ARG A 946 -33.69 4.93 -14.56
N GLU A 947 -34.72 4.13 -14.83
CA GLU A 947 -36.10 4.60 -14.99
C GLU A 947 -36.65 5.19 -13.69
N LEU A 948 -36.42 4.55 -12.54
CA LEU A 948 -36.80 5.08 -11.22
C LEU A 948 -36.07 6.39 -10.90
N ALA A 949 -34.77 6.47 -11.18
CA ALA A 949 -33.99 7.70 -10.99
C ALA A 949 -34.45 8.83 -11.92
N GLN A 950 -34.81 8.50 -13.17
CA GLN A 950 -35.38 9.45 -14.11
C GLN A 950 -36.78 9.90 -13.66
N THR A 951 -37.61 8.99 -13.16
CA THR A 951 -38.94 9.30 -12.62
C THR A 951 -38.83 10.27 -11.43
N LEU A 952 -37.87 10.03 -10.53
CA LEU A 952 -37.60 10.93 -9.41
C LEU A 952 -37.16 12.33 -9.87
N ARG A 953 -36.35 12.40 -10.93
CA ARG A 953 -35.97 13.65 -11.58
C ARG A 953 -37.18 14.32 -12.25
N ASP A 954 -38.03 13.57 -12.92
CA ASP A 954 -39.23 14.11 -13.57
C ASP A 954 -40.23 14.64 -12.52
N LEU A 955 -40.29 14.09 -11.31
CA LEU A 955 -41.09 14.68 -10.22
C LEU A 955 -40.60 16.08 -9.80
N ASP A 956 -39.33 16.43 -10.03
CA ASP A 956 -38.76 17.76 -9.73
C ASP A 956 -38.88 18.73 -10.91
N TYR A 957 -38.62 18.25 -12.12
CA TYR A 957 -38.50 19.09 -13.31
C TYR A 957 -39.73 19.06 -14.22
N HIS A 958 -40.52 17.97 -14.16
CA HIS A 958 -41.72 17.69 -14.95
C HIS A 958 -42.92 17.18 -14.11
N PRO A 959 -43.24 17.78 -12.93
CA PRO A 959 -44.31 17.29 -12.05
C PRO A 959 -45.71 17.33 -12.69
N GLU A 960 -45.93 18.13 -13.73
CA GLU A 960 -47.15 18.17 -14.56
C GLU A 960 -47.49 16.82 -15.20
N ARG A 961 -46.50 15.94 -15.42
CA ARG A 961 -46.74 14.58 -15.93
C ARG A 961 -47.44 13.68 -14.90
N PHE A 962 -47.33 14.03 -13.62
CA PHE A 962 -47.85 13.24 -12.50
C PHE A 962 -49.02 13.93 -11.80
N ALA A 963 -49.16 15.25 -11.97
CA ALA A 963 -50.27 16.06 -11.46
C ALA A 963 -50.81 17.00 -12.56
N PRO A 964 -51.36 16.46 -13.68
CA PRO A 964 -51.80 17.28 -14.81
C PRO A 964 -52.97 18.22 -14.46
N ASP A 965 -53.78 17.84 -13.47
CA ASP A 965 -54.97 18.59 -13.05
C ASP A 965 -54.66 19.67 -12.00
N HIS A 966 -53.40 19.84 -11.60
CA HIS A 966 -52.99 20.83 -10.61
C HIS A 966 -53.05 22.25 -11.21
N GLU A 967 -53.54 23.23 -10.45
CA GLU A 967 -53.75 24.61 -10.92
C GLU A 967 -52.49 25.25 -11.54
N ALA A 968 -51.32 24.99 -10.95
CA ALA A 968 -50.02 25.46 -11.43
C ALA A 968 -49.52 24.80 -12.74
N ALA A 969 -50.13 23.70 -13.20
CA ALA A 969 -49.73 23.03 -14.45
C ALA A 969 -50.02 23.91 -15.68
N ALA A 970 -51.15 24.62 -15.68
CA ALA A 970 -51.52 25.56 -16.74
C ALA A 970 -50.57 26.76 -16.82
N GLU A 971 -50.16 27.29 -15.66
CA GLU A 971 -49.18 28.39 -15.58
C GLU A 971 -47.81 27.98 -16.11
N LYS A 972 -47.35 26.76 -15.77
CA LYS A 972 -46.12 26.20 -16.34
C LYS A 972 -46.21 26.06 -17.85
N GLN A 973 -47.32 25.53 -18.37
CA GLN A 973 -47.50 25.31 -19.80
C GLN A 973 -47.48 26.64 -20.57
N HIS A 974 -48.14 27.68 -20.04
CA HIS A 974 -48.10 29.03 -20.60
C HIS A 974 -46.67 29.55 -20.75
N TRP A 975 -45.84 29.43 -19.71
CA TRP A 975 -44.43 29.85 -19.77
C TRP A 975 -43.56 28.96 -20.66
N ILE A 976 -43.88 27.67 -20.81
CA ILE A 976 -43.19 26.78 -21.75
C ILE A 976 -43.45 27.18 -23.20
N GLU A 977 -44.69 27.48 -23.54
CA GLU A 977 -45.14 27.91 -24.87
C GLU A 977 -44.71 29.35 -25.20
N THR A 978 -44.47 30.17 -24.19
CA THR A 978 -43.93 31.52 -24.35
C THR A 978 -42.48 31.48 -24.84
N GLU A 979 -42.20 32.13 -25.96
CA GLU A 979 -40.85 32.20 -26.55
C GLU A 979 -39.85 32.83 -25.58
N LYS A 980 -38.69 32.18 -25.41
CA LYS A 980 -37.64 32.66 -24.49
C LYS A 980 -36.87 33.81 -25.12
N THR A 981 -36.97 34.99 -24.52
CA THR A 981 -36.20 36.19 -24.88
C THR A 981 -35.26 36.58 -23.73
N PRO A 982 -34.24 37.44 -23.95
CA PRO A 982 -33.38 37.94 -22.88
C PRO A 982 -34.16 38.64 -21.75
N ASP A 983 -35.24 39.36 -22.11
CA ASP A 983 -36.02 40.17 -21.18
C ASP A 983 -36.93 39.32 -20.28
N ASN A 984 -37.44 38.18 -20.78
CA ASN A 984 -38.34 37.32 -20.01
C ASN A 984 -37.66 36.08 -19.40
N ALA A 985 -36.38 35.85 -19.67
CA ALA A 985 -35.69 34.62 -19.29
C ALA A 985 -35.70 34.36 -17.77
N ALA A 986 -35.49 35.40 -16.96
CA ALA A 986 -35.47 35.31 -15.50
C ALA A 986 -36.86 35.04 -14.93
N GLU A 987 -37.87 35.78 -15.39
CA GLU A 987 -39.27 35.63 -14.98
C GLU A 987 -39.82 34.26 -15.36
N ARG A 988 -39.58 33.83 -16.60
CA ARG A 988 -39.94 32.48 -17.10
C ARG A 988 -39.33 31.38 -16.24
N HIS A 989 -38.04 31.50 -15.88
CA HIS A 989 -37.39 30.52 -15.03
C HIS A 989 -38.00 30.49 -13.62
N ALA A 990 -38.25 31.65 -13.02
CA ALA A 990 -38.86 31.77 -11.71
C ALA A 990 -40.27 31.17 -11.67
N ALA A 991 -41.11 31.48 -12.66
CA ALA A 991 -42.48 31.01 -12.75
C ALA A 991 -42.56 29.49 -12.98
N ILE A 992 -41.77 28.93 -13.90
CA ILE A 992 -41.70 27.48 -14.10
C ILE A 992 -41.22 26.78 -12.82
N THR A 993 -40.24 27.37 -12.12
CA THR A 993 -39.72 26.80 -10.86
C THR A 993 -40.74 26.89 -9.72
N ALA A 994 -41.53 27.96 -9.66
CA ALA A 994 -42.62 28.12 -8.70
C ALA A 994 -43.74 27.10 -8.96
N ALA A 995 -44.16 26.96 -10.23
CA ALA A 995 -45.16 25.99 -10.63
C ALA A 995 -44.71 24.54 -10.36
N ASN A 996 -43.44 24.21 -10.65
CA ASN A 996 -42.85 22.92 -10.28
C ASN A 996 -42.91 22.67 -8.77
N ARG A 997 -42.56 23.66 -7.95
CA ARG A 997 -42.59 23.53 -6.49
C ARG A 997 -44.01 23.32 -5.96
N ALA A 998 -45.00 24.04 -6.51
CA ALA A 998 -46.39 23.90 -6.12
C ALA A 998 -46.91 22.47 -6.43
N MET A 999 -46.71 21.98 -7.65
CA MET A 999 -47.11 20.62 -8.01
C MET A 999 -46.35 19.56 -7.21
N ALA A 1000 -45.05 19.71 -7.01
CA ALA A 1000 -44.23 18.77 -6.24
C ALA A 1000 -44.71 18.61 -4.79
N ALA A 1001 -45.29 19.65 -4.18
CA ALA A 1001 -45.86 19.59 -2.84
C ALA A 1001 -47.07 18.63 -2.74
N SER A 1002 -47.82 18.45 -3.84
CA SER A 1002 -48.93 17.47 -3.91
C SER A 1002 -48.46 16.03 -4.20
N LEU A 1003 -47.20 15.84 -4.59
CA LEU A 1003 -46.64 14.56 -5.05
C LEU A 1003 -45.70 13.89 -4.02
N VAL A 1004 -45.74 14.32 -2.75
CA VAL A 1004 -44.83 13.85 -1.69
C VAL A 1004 -44.91 12.35 -1.46
N ASP A 1005 -46.11 11.77 -1.41
CA ASP A 1005 -46.27 10.33 -1.18
C ASP A 1005 -45.76 9.51 -2.37
N ARG A 1006 -46.01 9.98 -3.60
CA ARG A 1006 -45.49 9.36 -4.81
C ARG A 1006 -43.97 9.42 -4.87
N ARG A 1007 -43.37 10.55 -4.49
CA ARG A 1007 -41.92 10.70 -4.34
C ARG A 1007 -41.36 9.67 -3.35
N ARG A 1008 -41.94 9.58 -2.15
CA ARG A 1008 -41.49 8.62 -1.12
C ARG A 1008 -41.56 7.17 -1.61
N GLU A 1009 -42.61 6.81 -2.33
CA GLU A 1009 -42.74 5.49 -2.96
C GLU A 1009 -41.60 5.21 -3.97
N ILE A 1010 -41.33 6.16 -4.87
CA ILE A 1010 -40.28 6.02 -5.89
C ILE A 1010 -38.89 6.00 -5.25
N GLU A 1011 -38.62 6.83 -4.23
CA GLU A 1011 -37.38 6.83 -3.47
C GLU A 1011 -37.14 5.49 -2.78
N HIS A 1012 -38.16 4.91 -2.14
CA HIS A 1012 -38.07 3.59 -1.52
C HIS A 1012 -37.80 2.47 -2.55
N ARG A 1013 -38.51 2.50 -3.69
CA ARG A 1013 -38.28 1.56 -4.80
C ARG A 1013 -36.89 1.70 -5.40
N LEU A 1014 -36.39 2.93 -5.55
CA LEU A 1014 -35.04 3.19 -6.05
C LEU A 1014 -33.97 2.70 -5.06
N ALA A 1015 -34.17 2.92 -3.76
CA ALA A 1015 -33.28 2.41 -2.71
C ALA A 1015 -33.24 0.88 -2.73
N THR A 1016 -34.41 0.23 -2.82
CA THR A 1016 -34.54 -1.22 -2.93
C THR A 1016 -33.87 -1.76 -4.20
N ALA A 1017 -34.12 -1.14 -5.36
CA ALA A 1017 -33.50 -1.51 -6.62
C ALA A 1017 -31.97 -1.35 -6.57
N THR A 1018 -31.48 -0.27 -5.97
CA THR A 1018 -30.05 -0.01 -5.80
C THR A 1018 -29.39 -1.03 -4.86
N ALA A 1019 -30.05 -1.38 -3.76
CA ALA A 1019 -29.58 -2.43 -2.86
C ALA A 1019 -29.56 -3.80 -3.54
N GLY A 1020 -30.61 -4.15 -4.29
CA GLY A 1020 -30.69 -5.38 -5.07
C GLY A 1020 -29.58 -5.49 -6.12
N LEU A 1021 -29.28 -4.42 -6.85
CA LEU A 1021 -28.17 -4.39 -7.81
C LEU A 1021 -26.79 -4.54 -7.14
N ARG A 1022 -26.60 -3.98 -5.93
CA ARG A 1022 -25.37 -4.19 -5.14
C ARG A 1022 -25.26 -5.64 -4.68
N ALA A 1023 -26.36 -6.24 -4.25
CA ALA A 1023 -26.40 -7.65 -3.87
C ALA A 1023 -26.07 -8.56 -5.07
N ALA A 1024 -26.73 -8.33 -6.21
CA ALA A 1024 -26.47 -9.04 -7.46
C ALA A 1024 -25.02 -8.91 -7.90
N ALA A 1025 -24.40 -7.72 -7.79
CA ALA A 1025 -22.98 -7.54 -8.12
C ALA A 1025 -22.05 -8.45 -7.29
N VAL A 1026 -22.43 -8.85 -6.08
CA VAL A 1026 -21.70 -9.84 -5.27
C VAL A 1026 -22.04 -11.26 -5.69
N LEU A 1027 -23.31 -11.61 -5.79
CA LEU A 1027 -23.78 -12.97 -6.05
C LEU A 1027 -23.47 -13.44 -7.49
N ASP A 1028 -23.71 -12.59 -8.50
CA ASP A 1028 -23.46 -12.84 -9.93
C ASP A 1028 -22.00 -12.66 -10.36
N SER A 1029 -21.08 -12.52 -9.41
CA SER A 1029 -19.67 -12.30 -9.72
C SER A 1029 -19.08 -13.49 -10.47
N ARG A 1030 -18.65 -13.26 -11.72
CA ARG A 1030 -17.87 -14.24 -12.51
C ARG A 1030 -16.48 -14.54 -11.93
N GLU A 1031 -16.04 -13.74 -10.96
CA GLU A 1031 -14.71 -13.83 -10.32
C GLU A 1031 -14.72 -14.76 -9.09
N HIS A 1032 -15.86 -15.37 -8.75
CA HIS A 1032 -15.92 -16.39 -7.70
C HIS A 1032 -15.03 -17.58 -8.07
N SER A 1033 -14.21 -18.04 -7.13
CA SER A 1033 -13.25 -19.13 -7.35
C SER A 1033 -13.98 -20.46 -7.58
N PHE A 1034 -13.42 -21.33 -8.42
CA PHE A 1034 -14.06 -22.61 -8.78
C PHE A 1034 -14.32 -23.53 -7.57
N CYS A 1035 -13.53 -23.40 -6.50
CA CYS A 1035 -13.69 -24.20 -5.28
C CYS A 1035 -14.98 -23.86 -4.50
N LEU A 1036 -15.67 -22.77 -4.84
CA LEU A 1036 -16.95 -22.38 -4.22
C LEU A 1036 -18.16 -23.04 -4.89
N PHE A 1037 -18.00 -23.67 -6.06
CA PHE A 1037 -19.06 -24.35 -6.78
C PHE A 1037 -19.22 -25.78 -6.28
N SER A 1038 -20.36 -26.42 -6.50
CA SER A 1038 -20.46 -27.87 -6.30
C SER A 1038 -19.78 -28.65 -7.43
N ALA A 1039 -19.25 -29.83 -7.12
CA ALA A 1039 -18.48 -30.66 -8.04
C ALA A 1039 -19.27 -31.05 -9.31
N GLU A 1040 -20.49 -31.52 -9.13
CA GLU A 1040 -21.37 -31.95 -10.23
C GLU A 1040 -21.74 -30.79 -11.14
N ASN A 1041 -22.17 -29.66 -10.56
CA ASN A 1041 -22.59 -28.47 -11.31
C ASN A 1041 -21.46 -27.92 -12.18
N ILE A 1042 -20.26 -27.73 -11.61
CA ILE A 1042 -19.17 -27.12 -12.35
C ILE A 1042 -18.60 -28.05 -13.42
N TYR A 1043 -18.55 -29.37 -13.15
CA TYR A 1043 -18.07 -30.36 -14.12
C TYR A 1043 -18.95 -30.42 -15.37
N GLU A 1044 -20.27 -30.54 -15.19
CA GLU A 1044 -21.22 -30.63 -16.32
C GLU A 1044 -21.13 -29.38 -17.20
N ARG A 1045 -21.12 -28.19 -16.57
CA ARG A 1045 -21.09 -26.90 -17.27
C ARG A 1045 -19.79 -26.68 -18.04
N LEU A 1046 -18.64 -26.96 -17.42
CA LEU A 1046 -17.34 -26.83 -18.10
C LEU A 1046 -17.18 -27.84 -19.24
N SER A 1047 -17.65 -29.07 -19.05
CA SER A 1047 -17.61 -30.12 -20.09
C SER A 1047 -18.50 -29.76 -21.28
N LYS A 1048 -19.70 -29.23 -21.02
CA LYS A 1048 -20.61 -28.74 -22.06
C LYS A 1048 -19.98 -27.60 -22.87
N LEU A 1049 -19.34 -26.64 -22.20
CA LEU A 1049 -18.65 -25.53 -22.88
C LEU A 1049 -17.43 -25.99 -23.68
N ALA A 1050 -16.78 -27.07 -23.26
CA ALA A 1050 -15.60 -27.64 -23.93
C ALA A 1050 -15.96 -28.63 -25.05
N THR A 1051 -17.25 -28.85 -25.30
CA THR A 1051 -17.72 -29.68 -26.40
C THR A 1051 -17.47 -28.95 -27.73
N LEU A 1052 -16.76 -29.64 -28.64
CA LEU A 1052 -16.23 -29.11 -29.90
C LEU A 1052 -17.29 -28.89 -30.98
#